data_AF-G1K8V9-F1
#
_entry.id   AF-G1K8V9-F1
#
_cell.length_a   1.000
_cell.length_b   1.000
_cell.length_c   1.000
_cell.angle_alpha   90.00
_cell.angle_beta   90.00
_cell.angle_gamma   90.00
#
_symmetry.space_group_name_H-M   'P 1'
#
loop_
_entity.id
_entity.type
_entity.pdbx_description
1 polymer ?
#
loop_
_entity_poly.entity_id
_entity_poly.type
_entity_poly.pdbx_seq_one_letter_code
_entity_poly.pdbx_strand_id
1 'polypeptide(L)'
;MSRKGSKESKKVNVSSSLESEDISLETTVPTDDISSSEDREGSVKITRQLIERKELLHNLQLLKIELSQKNLMLDNLKVEYLTKIEELEEKLNDALHEKQLLSLRLDNQLALQQEDARKHQELMKQEMETILLRQKQLEKNNHQLREKSGDIRRSLRDLEITEENYTKLKSLPEDELSIPECVSIIFYEAMHPLKNELNELQVKKEAAFAELDDYKSQLQHLTENYEAERRSRSELEVRCQRLTLELTDTKQMIQQGDYRQENYDKVKSERDAFEHDFSELQRKYEILEVSHKALIKERNDFSKEVTTLQQSVTLLQKDKDYLNRQNMELNVRCAHEEDRLERLQFQLEDAKRAREEVYEKYVTSRDHYKTEYENKLHNELEQIRQKTSQEIEHLRTATKEMYERENRNLREARDNAVTEKERAVAAEKDALGKYEQLLEQYRQLQLSTESKVAELLHQSKLKSFESEHVQLLQEETSRNLSQCQLECEKYQRKLEVLTKEFYNLQAMSEKRISELQAQNSEYQARLDMYEKLEKELDEIIMQTAELENEDEAERVLFSYGYGANVPTTAKRRLKQRKIFKKSPLKLLATQIPFFPASLPSCHLARRLLQLEKQNTLLVKDLEHHKEQVTLLSQERDNVNSLLNQVQQPYRYLIDSVQQRDSQILLQKERIAQLEKDVTVLNKEKTSLLHIKNQMAADLERLLNHSEELAVMKQMLISLHGKPQGQSLPQKQNKNLPSKPTLSSAAHLPLEHEEGDVFAPKPTLFTNEGPPQWLKKAKQKKAA
;
A
#
# COMPACT_ATOMS: atom_id res chain seq x y z
N MET A 1 30.48 35.79 39.89
CA MET A 1 29.32 35.16 39.23
C MET A 1 28.86 36.10 38.12
N SER A 2 29.06 35.87 36.82
CA SER A 2 29.02 34.61 36.04
C SER A 2 27.90 33.70 36.52
N ARG A 3 26.72 33.81 35.92
CA ARG A 3 26.33 33.22 34.62
C ARG A 3 26.09 31.72 34.72
N LYS A 4 24.82 31.36 34.84
CA LYS A 4 24.25 30.20 34.13
C LYS A 4 23.13 30.77 33.26
N GLY A 5 23.27 30.68 31.94
CA GLY A 5 22.30 31.20 30.98
C GLY A 5 21.90 30.12 30.00
N SER A 6 20.64 30.10 29.60
CA SER A 6 20.15 29.27 28.49
C SER A 6 18.74 29.68 28.08
N LYS A 7 18.59 30.38 26.95
CA LYS A 7 17.38 30.32 26.12
C LYS A 7 17.64 30.92 24.74
N GLU A 8 17.31 30.13 23.72
CA GLU A 8 16.84 30.56 22.38
C GLU A 8 17.77 31.38 21.45
N SER A 9 17.49 31.51 20.14
CA SER A 9 16.98 30.55 19.13
C SER A 9 17.06 31.17 17.71
N LYS A 10 16.79 30.36 16.66
CA LYS A 10 16.54 30.75 15.25
C LYS A 10 17.81 31.21 14.48
N LYS A 11 18.12 30.76 13.26
CA LYS A 11 17.39 30.69 11.97
C LYS A 11 17.16 32.06 11.32
N VAL A 12 17.70 32.28 10.10
CA VAL A 12 16.97 32.61 8.84
C VAL A 12 17.94 32.78 7.64
N ASN A 13 17.54 32.18 6.50
CA ASN A 13 17.80 32.38 5.05
C ASN A 13 19.02 33.14 4.48
N VAL A 14 19.45 32.68 3.29
CA VAL A 14 19.69 33.37 1.98
C VAL A 14 20.64 32.49 1.13
N SER A 15 20.60 32.33 -0.20
CA SER A 15 19.59 32.34 -1.29
C SER A 15 20.31 32.70 -2.62
N SER A 16 20.68 31.71 -3.43
CA SER A 16 21.04 31.83 -4.87
C SER A 16 21.11 30.40 -5.47
N SER A 17 20.50 29.98 -6.59
CA SER A 17 19.98 30.60 -7.83
C SER A 17 20.98 30.53 -9.01
N LEU A 18 20.44 30.20 -10.20
CA LEU A 18 21.10 29.83 -11.47
C LEU A 18 21.76 28.44 -11.40
N GLU A 19 21.45 27.42 -12.22
CA GLU A 19 21.02 27.34 -13.64
C GLU A 19 22.17 27.55 -14.65
N SER A 20 22.53 26.46 -15.34
CA SER A 20 23.39 26.41 -16.52
C SER A 20 22.94 25.22 -17.37
N GLU A 21 22.32 25.47 -18.52
CA GLU A 21 21.82 24.44 -19.44
C GLU A 21 22.93 23.98 -20.39
N ASP A 22 23.05 22.67 -20.62
CA ASP A 22 23.89 22.12 -21.68
C ASP A 22 23.21 22.30 -23.05
N ILE A 23 23.83 23.06 -23.96
CA ILE A 23 23.43 23.12 -25.37
C ILE A 23 24.65 22.80 -26.24
N SER A 24 24.78 21.54 -26.63
CA SER A 24 25.73 21.07 -27.63
C SER A 24 25.25 21.43 -29.04
N LEU A 25 25.99 22.29 -29.74
CA LEU A 25 25.67 22.72 -31.10
C LEU A 25 26.23 21.75 -32.15
N GLU A 26 25.36 21.26 -33.04
CA GLU A 26 25.75 20.46 -34.19
C GLU A 26 26.49 21.31 -35.24
N THR A 27 27.67 20.84 -35.67
CA THR A 27 28.39 21.39 -36.82
C THR A 27 27.91 20.78 -38.13
N THR A 28 27.26 21.59 -38.97
CA THR A 28 27.07 21.26 -40.40
C THR A 28 27.66 22.36 -41.29
N VAL A 29 28.36 21.95 -42.34
CA VAL A 29 29.19 22.83 -43.19
C VAL A 29 28.45 23.17 -44.48
N PRO A 30 28.36 24.46 -44.88
CA PRO A 30 28.00 24.84 -46.23
C PRO A 30 29.21 24.69 -47.15
N THR A 31 29.37 23.51 -47.75
CA THR A 31 30.13 23.39 -49.00
C THR A 31 29.23 23.84 -50.15
N ASP A 32 29.68 24.79 -50.96
CA ASP A 32 29.30 24.78 -52.36
C ASP A 32 30.46 25.26 -53.24
N ASP A 33 30.51 24.76 -54.46
CA ASP A 33 31.78 24.57 -55.17
C ASP A 33 31.99 25.47 -56.38
N ILE A 34 33.20 25.41 -56.93
CA ILE A 34 33.61 26.17 -58.11
C ILE A 34 32.86 25.67 -59.34
N SER A 35 32.09 26.54 -60.01
CA SER A 35 31.65 26.28 -61.38
C SER A 35 31.63 27.54 -62.27
N SER A 36 32.60 27.60 -63.19
CA SER A 36 32.41 28.26 -64.47
C SER A 36 33.17 27.45 -65.53
N SER A 37 32.42 26.72 -66.35
CA SER A 37 32.92 25.73 -67.30
C SER A 37 33.70 26.32 -68.47
N GLU A 38 34.39 25.44 -69.19
CA GLU A 38 35.27 25.77 -70.31
C GLU A 38 34.51 26.07 -71.63
N ASP A 39 35.17 26.88 -72.45
CA ASP A 39 35.29 26.81 -73.91
C ASP A 39 34.09 26.41 -74.80
N ARG A 40 33.74 27.32 -75.72
CA ARG A 40 34.11 27.13 -77.14
C ARG A 40 34.04 28.40 -78.00
N GLU A 41 35.20 28.78 -78.51
CA GLU A 41 35.45 29.17 -79.91
C GLU A 41 34.36 29.96 -80.67
N GLY A 42 34.12 31.20 -80.24
CA GLY A 42 33.61 32.27 -81.10
C GLY A 42 34.72 33.30 -81.38
N SER A 43 35.13 33.48 -82.63
CA SER A 43 36.30 34.28 -82.96
C SER A 43 36.13 35.79 -82.70
N VAL A 44 36.74 36.33 -81.64
CA VAL A 44 37.24 37.73 -81.58
C VAL A 44 38.22 37.89 -80.40
N LYS A 45 39.41 38.41 -80.70
CA LYS A 45 40.37 39.13 -79.81
C LYS A 45 40.36 38.74 -78.32
N ILE A 46 41.23 37.81 -77.93
CA ILE A 46 41.49 37.48 -76.51
C ILE A 46 41.91 38.74 -75.75
N THR A 47 41.07 39.20 -74.83
CA THR A 47 41.37 40.33 -73.95
C THR A 47 42.10 39.86 -72.70
N ARG A 48 43.01 40.73 -72.22
CA ARG A 48 43.84 40.58 -70.99
C ARG A 48 43.08 39.98 -69.78
N GLN A 49 41.82 40.37 -69.62
CA GLN A 49 40.89 39.96 -68.56
C GLN A 49 40.78 38.43 -68.36
N LEU A 50 40.92 37.62 -69.43
CA LEU A 50 40.66 36.17 -69.33
C LEU A 50 41.87 35.40 -68.77
N ILE A 51 43.09 35.92 -68.98
CA ILE A 51 44.30 35.42 -68.32
C ILE A 51 44.28 35.85 -66.85
N GLU A 52 43.98 37.12 -66.58
CA GLU A 52 43.82 37.66 -65.22
C GLU A 52 42.79 36.83 -64.41
N ARG A 53 41.70 36.36 -65.03
CA ARG A 53 40.72 35.47 -64.36
C ARG A 53 41.29 34.09 -63.98
N LYS A 54 42.13 33.46 -64.82
CA LYS A 54 42.75 32.15 -64.48
C LYS A 54 43.87 32.31 -63.43
N GLU A 55 44.65 33.39 -63.50
CA GLU A 55 45.64 33.75 -62.48
C GLU A 55 44.97 34.03 -61.12
N LEU A 56 43.88 34.81 -61.10
CA LEU A 56 43.10 35.07 -59.89
C LEU A 56 42.51 33.79 -59.28
N LEU A 57 42.04 32.84 -60.09
CA LEU A 57 41.54 31.55 -59.59
C LEU A 57 42.65 30.69 -58.96
N HIS A 58 43.83 30.64 -59.55
CA HIS A 58 44.97 29.92 -58.96
C HIS A 58 45.45 30.59 -57.67
N ASN A 59 45.56 31.92 -57.65
CA ASN A 59 45.87 32.69 -56.45
C ASN A 59 44.82 32.48 -55.35
N LEU A 60 43.53 32.35 -55.70
CA LEU A 60 42.45 32.07 -54.74
C LEU A 60 42.53 30.63 -54.19
N GLN A 61 42.98 29.65 -54.99
CA GLN A 61 43.27 28.30 -54.50
C GLN A 61 44.49 28.28 -53.57
N LEU A 62 45.58 28.99 -53.91
CA LEU A 62 46.74 29.15 -53.03
C LEU A 62 46.33 29.81 -51.71
N LEU A 63 45.57 30.91 -51.76
CA LEU A 63 45.04 31.58 -50.56
C LEU A 63 44.10 30.69 -49.75
N LYS A 64 43.31 29.79 -50.37
CA LYS A 64 42.52 28.78 -49.64
C LYS A 64 43.41 27.76 -48.91
N ILE A 65 44.53 27.35 -49.50
CA ILE A 65 45.49 26.40 -48.88
C ILE A 65 46.32 27.10 -47.79
N GLU A 66 46.76 28.33 -48.02
CA GLU A 66 47.40 29.15 -46.97
C GLU A 66 46.43 29.37 -45.80
N LEU A 67 45.17 29.70 -46.07
CA LEU A 67 44.16 29.91 -45.03
C LEU A 67 43.82 28.61 -44.28
N SER A 68 43.78 27.45 -44.94
CA SER A 68 43.59 26.17 -44.23
C SER A 68 44.82 25.77 -43.41
N GLN A 69 46.04 26.03 -43.89
CA GLN A 69 47.28 25.87 -43.11
C GLN A 69 47.35 26.83 -41.91
N LYS A 70 46.92 28.10 -42.08
CA LYS A 70 46.83 29.08 -41.00
C LYS A 70 45.76 28.70 -39.98
N ASN A 71 44.61 28.16 -40.41
CA ASN A 71 43.60 27.64 -39.51
C ASN A 71 44.12 26.43 -38.73
N LEU A 72 44.76 25.45 -39.39
CA LEU A 72 45.39 24.31 -38.70
C LEU A 72 46.46 24.76 -37.70
N MET A 73 47.27 25.78 -38.04
CA MET A 73 48.24 26.37 -37.12
C MET A 73 47.56 27.07 -35.93
N LEU A 74 46.46 27.79 -36.16
CA LEU A 74 45.67 28.43 -35.10
C LEU A 74 44.98 27.39 -34.20
N ASP A 75 44.49 26.28 -34.76
CA ASP A 75 43.81 25.22 -34.01
C ASP A 75 44.80 24.38 -33.21
N ASN A 76 45.99 24.09 -33.75
CA ASN A 76 47.10 23.52 -32.98
C ASN A 76 47.50 24.46 -31.82
N LEU A 77 47.66 25.76 -32.07
CA LEU A 77 47.95 26.74 -31.03
C LEU A 77 46.82 26.83 -29.99
N LYS A 78 45.54 26.72 -30.37
CA LYS A 78 44.43 26.61 -29.40
C LYS A 78 44.56 25.38 -28.52
N VAL A 79 44.91 24.22 -29.08
CA VAL A 79 45.12 22.98 -28.31
C VAL A 79 46.33 23.10 -27.37
N GLU A 80 47.44 23.69 -27.84
CA GLU A 80 48.60 24.01 -26.99
C GLU A 80 48.24 24.99 -25.86
N TYR A 81 47.42 26.02 -26.12
CA TYR A 81 46.97 26.93 -25.08
C TYR A 81 45.93 26.32 -24.13
N LEU A 82 45.02 25.46 -24.61
CA LEU A 82 44.03 24.76 -23.79
C LEU A 82 44.69 23.76 -22.84
N THR A 83 45.54 22.87 -23.38
CA THR A 83 46.36 21.97 -22.56
C THR A 83 47.26 22.74 -21.60
N LYS A 84 47.72 23.95 -21.96
CA LYS A 84 48.48 24.80 -21.03
C LYS A 84 47.63 25.49 -19.96
N ILE A 85 46.35 25.76 -20.23
CA ILE A 85 45.38 26.22 -19.23
C ILE A 85 45.08 25.07 -18.26
N GLU A 86 44.76 23.87 -18.75
CA GLU A 86 44.55 22.66 -17.94
C GLU A 86 45.75 22.37 -17.03
N GLU A 87 46.97 22.41 -17.58
CA GLU A 87 48.24 22.29 -16.84
C GLU A 87 48.41 23.34 -15.72
N LEU A 88 47.85 24.54 -15.89
CA LEU A 88 47.97 25.65 -14.93
C LEU A 88 46.84 25.63 -13.91
N GLU A 89 45.65 25.15 -14.28
CA GLU A 89 44.51 24.92 -13.39
C GLU A 89 44.78 23.74 -12.46
N GLU A 90 45.37 22.64 -12.95
CA GLU A 90 45.83 21.53 -12.11
C GLU A 90 46.85 22.01 -11.06
N LYS A 91 47.90 22.73 -11.50
CA LYS A 91 48.93 23.31 -10.60
C LYS A 91 48.37 24.37 -9.65
N LEU A 92 47.33 25.11 -10.05
CA LEU A 92 46.62 26.04 -9.17
C LEU A 92 45.82 25.29 -8.10
N ASN A 93 45.14 24.20 -8.46
CA ASN A 93 44.39 23.36 -7.54
C ASN A 93 45.31 22.65 -6.54
N ASP A 94 46.46 22.12 -6.99
CA ASP A 94 47.50 21.58 -6.11
C ASP A 94 48.02 22.64 -5.13
N ALA A 95 48.41 23.82 -5.62
CA ALA A 95 48.90 24.91 -4.78
C ALA A 95 47.82 25.42 -3.79
N LEU A 96 46.53 25.36 -4.16
CA LEU A 96 45.41 25.65 -3.27
C LEU A 96 45.23 24.54 -2.22
N HIS A 97 45.39 23.26 -2.57
CA HIS A 97 45.33 22.16 -1.62
C HIS A 97 46.52 22.20 -0.64
N GLU A 98 47.75 22.44 -1.11
CA GLU A 98 48.93 22.61 -0.24
C GLU A 98 48.73 23.79 0.71
N LYS A 99 48.23 24.94 0.21
CA LYS A 99 47.90 26.10 1.03
C LYS A 99 46.84 25.78 2.10
N GLN A 100 45.78 25.04 1.75
CA GLN A 100 44.76 24.64 2.72
C GLN A 100 45.33 23.68 3.78
N LEU A 101 46.15 22.71 3.38
CA LEU A 101 46.79 21.76 4.28
C LEU A 101 47.78 22.48 5.23
N LEU A 102 48.54 23.44 4.72
CA LEU A 102 49.45 24.27 5.51
C LEU A 102 48.71 25.22 6.46
N SER A 103 47.58 25.81 6.04
CA SER A 103 46.72 26.58 6.94
C SER A 103 46.22 25.70 8.09
N LEU A 104 45.55 24.58 7.77
CA LEU A 104 45.05 23.65 8.79
C LEU A 104 46.17 23.15 9.72
N ARG A 105 47.38 22.96 9.22
CA ARG A 105 48.55 22.57 10.04
C ARG A 105 49.01 23.70 10.97
N LEU A 106 49.04 24.94 10.48
CA LEU A 106 49.37 26.14 11.26
C LEU A 106 48.28 26.44 12.31
N ASP A 107 47.01 26.38 11.91
CA ASP A 107 45.85 26.60 12.78
C ASP A 107 45.81 25.58 13.92
N ASN A 108 46.07 24.29 13.65
CA ASN A 108 46.22 23.26 14.68
C ASN A 108 47.45 23.48 15.58
N GLN A 109 48.59 23.93 15.03
CA GLN A 109 49.77 24.27 15.85
C GLN A 109 49.51 25.48 16.76
N LEU A 110 48.83 26.51 16.26
CA LEU A 110 48.43 27.68 17.05
C LEU A 110 47.38 27.32 18.10
N ALA A 111 46.45 26.42 17.80
CA ALA A 111 45.49 25.91 18.79
C ALA A 111 46.19 25.16 19.92
N LEU A 112 47.11 24.23 19.60
CA LEU A 112 47.91 23.50 20.59
C LEU A 112 48.76 24.45 21.44
N GLN A 113 49.48 25.40 20.82
CA GLN A 113 50.27 26.40 21.54
C GLN A 113 49.40 27.29 22.45
N GLN A 114 48.19 27.66 22.02
CA GLN A 114 47.26 28.41 22.86
C GLN A 114 46.72 27.58 24.02
N GLU A 115 46.41 26.30 23.82
CA GLU A 115 46.02 25.41 24.91
C GLU A 115 47.14 25.20 25.91
N ASP A 116 48.37 24.93 25.45
CA ASP A 116 49.49 24.66 26.34
C ASP A 116 49.93 25.92 27.09
N ALA A 117 49.85 27.10 26.45
CA ALA A 117 49.98 28.38 27.13
C ALA A 117 48.88 28.60 28.20
N ARG A 118 47.63 28.17 27.96
CA ARG A 118 46.56 28.22 28.97
C ARG A 118 46.84 27.25 30.12
N LYS A 119 47.20 26.00 29.83
CA LYS A 119 47.58 24.98 30.84
C LYS A 119 48.73 25.48 31.72
N HIS A 120 49.78 26.04 31.13
CA HIS A 120 50.89 26.65 31.89
C HIS A 120 50.45 27.87 32.72
N GLN A 121 49.59 28.75 32.20
CA GLN A 121 49.04 29.87 32.98
C GLN A 121 48.12 29.42 34.12
N GLU A 122 47.38 28.33 33.96
CA GLU A 122 46.51 27.76 34.98
C GLU A 122 47.32 27.05 36.07
N LEU A 123 48.36 26.29 35.71
CA LEU A 123 49.33 25.74 36.65
C LEU A 123 50.05 26.85 37.44
N MET A 124 50.58 27.88 36.77
CA MET A 124 51.21 29.02 37.46
C MET A 124 50.25 29.79 38.36
N LYS A 125 48.94 29.85 38.04
CA LYS A 125 47.92 30.41 38.95
C LYS A 125 47.72 29.53 40.17
N GLN A 126 47.61 28.21 40.01
CA GLN A 126 47.45 27.26 41.13
C GLN A 126 48.70 27.24 42.03
N GLU A 127 49.89 27.30 41.47
CA GLU A 127 51.15 27.45 42.20
C GLU A 127 51.21 28.79 42.94
N MET A 128 50.88 29.91 42.27
CA MET A 128 50.81 31.23 42.91
C MET A 128 49.76 31.29 44.03
N GLU A 129 48.59 30.68 43.84
CA GLU A 129 47.53 30.62 44.84
C GLU A 129 47.93 29.78 46.06
N THR A 130 48.56 28.61 45.86
CA THR A 130 49.07 27.79 46.97
C THR A 130 50.23 28.47 47.71
N ILE A 131 51.13 29.15 47.00
CA ILE A 131 52.19 29.98 47.60
C ILE A 131 51.58 31.14 48.40
N LEU A 132 50.60 31.88 47.86
CA LEU A 132 49.92 32.99 48.55
C LEU A 132 49.13 32.51 49.78
N LEU A 133 48.51 31.33 49.71
CA LEU A 133 47.77 30.75 50.83
C LEU A 133 48.74 30.29 51.94
N ARG A 134 49.87 29.69 51.55
CA ARG A 134 50.97 29.34 52.47
C ARG A 134 51.60 30.58 53.09
N GLN A 135 51.85 31.64 52.30
CA GLN A 135 52.36 32.93 52.77
C GLN A 135 51.41 33.54 53.80
N LYS A 136 50.11 33.67 53.49
CA LYS A 136 49.10 34.20 54.44
C LYS A 136 49.03 33.40 55.74
N GLN A 137 49.25 32.09 55.71
CA GLN A 137 49.28 31.27 56.92
C GLN A 137 50.58 31.45 57.72
N LEU A 138 51.73 31.57 57.05
CA LEU A 138 53.00 31.91 57.69
C LEU A 138 52.98 33.33 58.29
N GLU A 139 52.40 34.30 57.59
CA GLU A 139 52.21 35.67 58.06
C GLU A 139 51.33 35.72 59.30
N LYS A 140 50.18 35.03 59.31
CA LYS A 140 49.32 34.90 60.51
C LYS A 140 50.08 34.28 61.69
N ASN A 141 50.81 33.20 61.47
CA ASN A 141 51.60 32.56 62.51
C ASN A 141 52.74 33.48 63.02
N ASN A 142 53.39 34.23 62.12
CA ASN A 142 54.42 35.20 62.48
C ASN A 142 53.82 36.37 63.26
N HIS A 143 52.61 36.83 62.91
CA HIS A 143 51.87 37.84 63.65
C HIS A 143 51.57 37.34 65.07
N GLN A 144 50.99 36.16 65.23
CA GLN A 144 50.69 35.56 66.54
C GLN A 144 51.95 35.33 67.41
N LEU A 145 53.10 35.03 66.80
CA LEU A 145 54.38 34.93 67.52
C LEU A 145 54.96 36.30 67.87
N ARG A 146 54.79 37.32 67.01
CA ARG A 146 55.16 38.72 67.29
C ARG A 146 54.26 39.36 68.35
N GLU A 147 52.98 39.02 68.35
CA GLU A 147 52.00 39.36 69.39
C GLU A 147 52.45 38.73 70.70
N LYS A 148 52.52 37.40 70.83
CA LYS A 148 52.95 36.72 72.08
C LYS A 148 54.32 37.17 72.59
N SER A 149 55.30 37.32 71.70
CA SER A 149 56.62 37.85 72.05
C SER A 149 56.54 39.35 72.40
N GLY A 150 55.65 40.10 71.78
CA GLY A 150 55.34 41.50 72.11
C GLY A 150 54.59 41.65 73.43
N ASP A 151 53.73 40.68 73.80
CA ASP A 151 53.00 40.61 75.06
C ASP A 151 53.97 40.35 76.20
N ILE A 152 54.84 39.33 76.05
CA ILE A 152 55.94 39.05 76.98
C ILE A 152 56.89 40.25 77.09
N ARG A 153 57.24 40.91 75.98
CA ARG A 153 58.05 42.15 75.99
C ARG A 153 57.27 43.40 76.41
N ARG A 154 55.97 43.32 76.69
CA ARG A 154 55.18 44.40 77.31
C ARG A 154 55.05 44.13 78.81
N SER A 155 54.78 42.90 79.24
CA SER A 155 54.84 42.50 80.66
C SER A 155 56.24 42.55 81.27
N LEU A 156 57.29 42.60 80.45
CA LEU A 156 58.70 42.77 80.88
C LEU A 156 59.28 44.17 80.54
N ARG A 157 58.45 45.18 80.25
CA ARG A 157 58.90 46.58 80.17
C ARG A 157 58.79 47.28 81.50
N ASP A 158 57.63 47.15 82.13
CA ASP A 158 57.25 47.93 83.30
C ASP A 158 57.61 47.17 84.60
N LEU A 159 58.88 46.75 84.69
CA LEU A 159 59.47 46.01 85.81
C LEU A 159 59.79 46.90 87.04
N GLU A 160 59.34 48.16 87.02
CA GLU A 160 59.65 49.17 88.05
C GLU A 160 58.73 49.00 89.26
N ILE A 161 59.11 48.09 90.16
CA ILE A 161 58.39 47.82 91.40
C ILE A 161 58.77 48.84 92.49
N THR A 162 57.79 49.27 93.29
CA THR A 162 58.03 50.10 94.48
C THR A 162 58.56 49.27 95.65
N GLU A 163 59.30 49.89 96.57
CA GLU A 163 59.94 49.21 97.71
C GLU A 163 58.94 48.40 98.57
N GLU A 164 57.74 48.95 98.78
CA GLU A 164 56.62 48.27 99.44
C GLU A 164 56.12 47.01 98.73
N ASN A 165 56.31 46.90 97.41
CA ASN A 165 55.81 45.78 96.60
C ASN A 165 56.91 44.74 96.34
N TYR A 166 58.18 45.17 96.25
CA TYR A 166 59.34 44.28 96.26
C TYR A 166 59.40 43.49 97.58
N THR A 167 59.19 44.17 98.72
CA THR A 167 59.14 43.52 100.05
C THR A 167 57.98 42.52 100.20
N LYS A 168 56.83 42.75 99.54
CA LYS A 168 55.71 41.80 99.49
C LYS A 168 56.05 40.58 98.62
N LEU A 169 56.50 40.78 97.39
CA LEU A 169 56.81 39.69 96.45
C LEU A 169 57.96 38.79 96.92
N LYS A 170 58.98 39.36 97.57
CA LYS A 170 60.10 38.61 98.17
C LYS A 170 59.70 37.76 99.41
N SER A 171 58.45 37.84 99.87
CA SER A 171 57.92 36.99 100.95
C SER A 171 57.20 35.72 100.46
N LEU A 172 57.07 35.53 99.14
CA LEU A 172 56.41 34.38 98.51
C LEU A 172 57.42 33.33 98.00
N PRO A 173 57.04 32.03 97.92
CA PRO A 173 57.91 30.97 97.40
C PRO A 173 58.02 31.00 95.86
N GLU A 174 59.16 30.55 95.34
CA GLU A 174 59.50 30.62 93.91
C GLU A 174 58.53 29.86 92.98
N ASP A 175 57.89 28.78 93.46
CA ASP A 175 56.93 27.97 92.68
C ASP A 175 55.59 28.67 92.42
N GLU A 176 55.25 29.74 93.15
CA GLU A 176 54.00 30.49 93.02
C GLU A 176 54.15 31.83 92.28
N LEU A 177 55.38 32.29 92.04
CA LEU A 177 55.68 33.58 91.40
C LEU A 177 55.67 33.49 89.88
N SER A 178 55.07 34.48 89.21
CA SER A 178 55.08 34.53 87.75
C SER A 178 56.41 35.05 87.19
N ILE A 179 56.72 34.70 85.94
CA ILE A 179 57.99 35.06 85.27
C ILE A 179 58.28 36.59 85.34
N PRO A 180 57.31 37.51 85.11
CA PRO A 180 57.55 38.94 85.32
C PRO A 180 57.89 39.32 86.76
N GLU A 181 57.29 38.70 87.76
CA GLU A 181 57.50 39.04 89.18
C GLU A 181 58.90 38.63 89.65
N CYS A 182 59.35 37.41 89.34
CA CYS A 182 60.72 36.97 89.60
C CYS A 182 61.77 37.87 88.93
N VAL A 183 61.55 38.24 87.66
CA VAL A 183 62.45 39.16 86.94
C VAL A 183 62.43 40.56 87.55
N SER A 184 61.28 41.02 88.06
CA SER A 184 61.14 42.34 88.70
C SER A 184 61.85 42.42 90.06
N ILE A 185 61.84 41.35 90.87
CA ILE A 185 62.60 41.29 92.13
C ILE A 185 64.10 41.49 91.84
N ILE A 186 64.64 40.71 90.91
CA ILE A 186 66.06 40.77 90.51
C ILE A 186 66.40 42.14 89.90
N PHE A 187 65.51 42.70 89.09
CA PHE A 187 65.68 44.03 88.49
C PHE A 187 65.70 45.13 89.56
N TYR A 188 64.83 45.06 90.58
CA TYR A 188 64.81 46.03 91.68
C TYR A 188 66.11 46.00 92.49
N GLU A 189 66.57 44.81 92.90
CA GLU A 189 67.80 44.64 93.68
C GLU A 189 69.04 45.20 92.96
N ALA A 190 69.14 44.99 91.64
CA ALA A 190 70.26 45.49 90.85
C ALA A 190 70.15 47.00 90.54
N MET A 191 68.95 47.50 90.23
CA MET A 191 68.77 48.87 89.74
C MET A 191 68.63 49.92 90.84
N HIS A 192 68.05 49.58 92.01
CA HIS A 192 67.79 50.56 93.05
C HIS A 192 69.05 51.30 93.56
N PRO A 193 70.16 50.64 93.95
CA PRO A 193 71.37 51.36 94.39
C PRO A 193 71.96 52.24 93.28
N LEU A 194 72.03 51.73 92.05
CA LEU A 194 72.55 52.47 90.90
C LEU A 194 71.68 53.69 90.54
N LYS A 195 70.36 53.60 90.68
CA LYS A 195 69.44 54.75 90.52
C LYS A 195 69.69 55.81 91.59
N ASN A 196 69.93 55.43 92.84
CA ASN A 196 70.18 56.37 93.92
C ASN A 196 71.55 57.08 93.74
N GLU A 197 72.60 56.35 93.41
CA GLU A 197 73.92 56.92 93.08
C GLU A 197 73.84 57.85 91.86
N LEU A 198 73.13 57.45 90.80
CA LEU A 198 72.93 58.27 89.61
C LEU A 198 72.19 59.57 89.94
N ASN A 199 71.11 59.50 90.74
CA ASN A 199 70.35 60.68 91.16
C ASN A 199 71.21 61.63 92.02
N GLU A 200 71.98 61.11 92.96
CA GLU A 200 72.92 61.92 93.75
C GLU A 200 73.97 62.61 92.88
N LEU A 201 74.57 61.88 91.92
CA LEU A 201 75.56 62.44 91.00
C LEU A 201 74.93 63.44 90.03
N GLN A 202 73.69 63.22 89.58
CA GLN A 202 72.95 64.13 88.71
C GLN A 202 72.64 65.44 89.44
N VAL A 203 72.15 65.40 90.69
CA VAL A 203 71.91 66.60 91.50
C VAL A 203 73.20 67.37 91.78
N LYS A 204 74.29 66.67 92.16
CA LYS A 204 75.61 67.30 92.38
C LYS A 204 76.17 67.94 91.11
N LYS A 205 75.96 67.30 89.96
CA LYS A 205 76.31 67.82 88.62
C LYS A 205 75.49 69.05 88.26
N GLU A 206 74.17 69.01 88.44
CA GLU A 206 73.27 70.11 88.10
C GLU A 206 73.53 71.35 88.98
N ALA A 207 73.78 71.16 90.28
CA ALA A 207 74.24 72.23 91.17
C ALA A 207 75.58 72.84 90.70
N ALA A 208 76.58 72.00 90.39
CA ALA A 208 77.88 72.48 89.91
C ALA A 208 77.80 73.16 88.52
N PHE A 209 76.86 72.77 87.66
CA PHE A 209 76.62 73.46 86.39
C PHE A 209 75.92 74.81 86.60
N ALA A 210 74.95 74.90 87.53
CA ALA A 210 74.31 76.16 87.89
C ALA A 210 75.33 77.15 88.47
N GLU A 211 76.13 76.73 89.45
CA GLU A 211 77.23 77.55 90.01
C GLU A 211 78.20 78.00 88.91
N LEU A 212 78.60 77.09 88.00
CA LEU A 212 79.50 77.43 86.90
C LEU A 212 78.90 78.47 85.93
N ASP A 213 77.61 78.39 85.61
CA ASP A 213 76.95 79.34 84.72
C ASP A 213 76.64 80.68 85.41
N ASP A 214 76.34 80.67 86.71
CA ASP A 214 76.28 81.87 87.54
C ASP A 214 77.64 82.58 87.57
N TYR A 215 78.74 81.86 87.82
CA TYR A 215 80.09 82.44 87.79
C TYR A 215 80.49 82.96 86.41
N LYS A 216 80.11 82.27 85.31
CA LYS A 216 80.32 82.77 83.95
C LYS A 216 79.52 84.05 83.69
N SER A 217 78.24 84.09 84.05
CA SER A 217 77.35 85.22 83.81
C SER A 217 77.80 86.44 84.63
N GLN A 218 78.21 86.22 85.89
CA GLN A 218 78.82 87.24 86.74
C GLN A 218 80.14 87.75 86.15
N LEU A 219 81.02 86.87 85.67
CA LEU A 219 82.26 87.26 85.00
C LEU A 219 82.01 88.04 83.70
N GLN A 220 81.09 87.59 82.85
CA GLN A 220 80.71 88.27 81.62
C GLN A 220 80.20 89.68 81.93
N HIS A 221 79.19 89.82 82.80
CA HIS A 221 78.71 91.13 83.20
C HIS A 221 79.78 91.99 83.90
N LEU A 222 80.68 91.42 84.71
CA LEU A 222 81.81 92.17 85.28
C LEU A 222 82.79 92.66 84.20
N THR A 223 83.07 91.86 83.17
CA THR A 223 83.91 92.29 82.03
C THR A 223 83.22 93.31 81.14
N GLU A 224 81.94 93.12 80.82
CA GLU A 224 81.12 94.07 80.05
C GLU A 224 80.99 95.40 80.77
N ASN A 225 80.69 95.39 82.08
CA ASN A 225 80.61 96.59 82.91
C ASN A 225 81.98 97.25 83.05
N TYR A 226 83.06 96.51 83.28
CA TYR A 226 84.42 97.08 83.33
C TYR A 226 84.82 97.71 81.98
N GLU A 227 84.52 97.08 80.85
CA GLU A 227 84.80 97.67 79.55
C GLU A 227 83.89 98.87 79.23
N ALA A 228 82.61 98.83 79.64
CA ALA A 228 81.67 99.94 79.48
C ALA A 228 82.08 101.13 80.36
N GLU A 229 82.44 100.91 81.62
CA GLU A 229 83.02 101.93 82.50
C GLU A 229 84.35 102.45 81.94
N ARG A 230 85.21 101.60 81.39
CA ARG A 230 86.49 102.03 80.79
C ARG A 230 86.28 102.88 79.53
N ARG A 231 85.34 102.49 78.64
CA ARG A 231 84.93 103.28 77.47
C ARG A 231 84.34 104.61 77.92
N SER A 232 83.27 104.57 78.71
CA SER A 232 82.59 105.73 79.30
C SER A 232 83.56 106.67 80.02
N ARG A 233 84.47 106.14 80.85
CA ARG A 233 85.50 106.94 81.52
C ARG A 233 86.47 107.58 80.53
N SER A 234 86.93 106.88 79.50
CA SER A 234 87.81 107.48 78.48
C SER A 234 87.10 108.55 77.65
N GLU A 235 85.83 108.33 77.31
CA GLU A 235 84.96 109.30 76.64
C GLU A 235 84.67 110.51 77.55
N LEU A 236 84.46 110.30 78.85
CA LEU A 236 84.31 111.35 79.85
C LEU A 236 85.60 112.09 80.14
N GLU A 237 86.77 111.44 80.13
CA GLU A 237 88.07 112.12 80.27
C GLU A 237 88.35 113.02 79.05
N VAL A 238 88.13 112.52 77.82
CA VAL A 238 88.19 113.32 76.59
C VAL A 238 87.15 114.44 76.59
N ARG A 239 85.90 114.16 77.00
CA ARG A 239 84.83 115.16 77.09
C ARG A 239 85.10 116.19 78.18
N CYS A 240 85.71 115.82 79.30
CA CYS A 240 86.11 116.77 80.35
C CYS A 240 87.29 117.63 79.91
N GLN A 241 88.28 117.08 79.20
CA GLN A 241 89.36 117.87 78.59
C GLN A 241 88.80 118.88 77.58
N ARG A 242 87.93 118.40 76.68
CA ARG A 242 87.23 119.24 75.69
C ARG A 242 86.35 120.31 76.34
N LEU A 243 85.51 119.94 77.30
CA LEU A 243 84.68 120.90 78.05
C LEU A 243 85.50 121.85 78.92
N THR A 244 86.72 121.48 79.33
CA THR A 244 87.62 122.41 80.03
C THR A 244 88.17 123.47 79.08
N LEU A 245 88.54 123.08 77.86
CA LEU A 245 88.94 124.02 76.79
C LEU A 245 87.75 124.89 76.35
N GLU A 246 86.60 124.29 76.06
CA GLU A 246 85.37 125.02 75.73
C GLU A 246 84.93 125.93 76.89
N LEU A 247 85.21 125.59 78.16
CA LEU A 247 85.00 126.48 79.31
C LEU A 247 86.07 127.56 79.49
N THR A 248 87.33 127.38 79.07
CA THR A 248 88.29 128.48 79.03
C THR A 248 87.94 129.46 77.92
N ASP A 249 87.61 128.94 76.74
CA ASP A 249 87.30 129.71 75.54
C ASP A 249 85.99 130.49 75.74
N THR A 250 84.92 129.84 76.23
CA THR A 250 83.67 130.56 76.54
C THR A 250 83.81 131.52 77.70
N LYS A 251 84.64 131.26 78.73
CA LYS A 251 84.95 132.28 79.75
C LYS A 251 85.67 133.48 79.15
N GLN A 252 86.59 133.26 78.22
CA GLN A 252 87.31 134.32 77.52
C GLN A 252 86.36 135.14 76.62
N MET A 253 85.49 134.49 75.84
CA MET A 253 84.46 135.15 75.02
C MET A 253 83.37 135.84 75.86
N ILE A 254 83.07 135.37 77.08
CA ILE A 254 82.16 136.04 78.03
C ILE A 254 82.85 137.24 78.70
N GLN A 255 84.15 137.18 78.96
CA GLN A 255 84.95 138.31 79.45
C GLN A 255 85.16 139.40 78.39
N GLN A 256 85.22 139.02 77.11
CA GLN A 256 85.27 139.93 75.97
C GLN A 256 83.88 140.50 75.62
N GLY A 257 82.83 139.70 75.79
CA GLY A 257 81.41 140.09 75.69
C GLY A 257 80.64 139.44 74.54
N ASP A 258 81.35 138.83 73.59
CA ASP A 258 80.85 138.44 72.27
C ASP A 258 79.97 137.17 72.29
N TYR A 259 80.08 136.33 73.32
CA TYR A 259 79.40 135.03 73.43
C TYR A 259 77.87 135.08 73.21
N ARG A 260 77.22 136.20 73.53
CA ARG A 260 75.76 136.38 73.30
C ARG A 260 75.38 136.56 71.83
N GLN A 261 76.29 137.05 70.98
CA GLN A 261 76.02 137.28 69.57
C GLN A 261 76.26 135.99 68.76
N GLU A 262 77.45 135.38 68.90
CA GLU A 262 77.82 134.20 68.11
C GLU A 262 76.99 132.94 68.37
N ASN A 263 76.41 132.79 69.56
CA ASN A 263 75.66 131.57 69.92
C ASN A 263 74.18 131.62 69.49
N TYR A 264 73.65 132.79 69.10
CA TYR A 264 72.24 132.92 68.71
C TYR A 264 71.92 132.14 67.44
N ASP A 265 72.75 132.29 66.40
CA ASP A 265 72.50 131.66 65.09
C ASP A 265 72.62 130.13 65.14
N LYS A 266 73.47 129.58 66.02
CA LYS A 266 73.59 128.13 66.24
C LYS A 266 72.30 127.54 66.82
N VAL A 267 71.83 128.07 67.95
CA VAL A 267 70.59 127.64 68.61
C VAL A 267 69.38 127.82 67.69
N LYS A 268 69.38 128.90 66.89
CA LYS A 268 68.38 129.11 65.84
C LYS A 268 68.42 128.00 64.78
N SER A 269 69.60 127.67 64.25
CA SER A 269 69.74 126.62 63.22
C SER A 269 69.36 125.23 63.71
N GLU A 270 69.66 124.89 64.98
CA GLU A 270 69.25 123.62 65.60
C GLU A 270 67.73 123.52 65.75
N ARG A 271 67.07 124.60 66.22
CA ARG A 271 65.60 124.68 66.24
C ARG A 271 65.00 124.54 64.83
N ASP A 272 65.50 125.30 63.87
CA ASP A 272 64.98 125.33 62.50
C ASP A 272 65.12 123.93 61.82
N ALA A 273 66.16 123.16 62.19
CA ALA A 273 66.32 121.76 61.80
C ALA A 273 65.30 120.83 62.48
N PHE A 274 65.11 120.93 63.80
CA PHE A 274 64.11 120.10 64.50
C PHE A 274 62.66 120.41 64.07
N GLU A 275 62.34 121.67 63.75
CA GLU A 275 61.05 122.05 63.16
C GLU A 275 60.85 121.44 61.76
N HIS A 276 61.93 121.31 60.98
CA HIS A 276 61.92 120.61 59.69
C HIS A 276 61.70 119.11 59.84
N ASP A 277 62.48 118.44 60.71
CA ASP A 277 62.38 117.00 60.96
C ASP A 277 61.01 116.61 61.53
N PHE A 278 60.46 117.42 62.44
CA PHE A 278 59.10 117.24 62.94
C PHE A 278 58.06 117.35 61.81
N SER A 279 58.20 118.35 60.93
CA SER A 279 57.31 118.53 59.77
C SER A 279 57.42 117.38 58.76
N GLU A 280 58.61 116.84 58.54
CA GLU A 280 58.85 115.62 57.75
C GLU A 280 58.15 114.41 58.36
N LEU A 281 58.32 114.19 59.67
CA LEU A 281 57.77 113.04 60.38
C LEU A 281 56.24 113.10 60.44
N GLN A 282 55.67 114.29 60.61
CA GLN A 282 54.22 114.52 60.55
C GLN A 282 53.67 114.17 59.16
N ARG A 283 54.28 114.63 58.05
CA ARG A 283 53.85 114.24 56.69
C ARG A 283 53.93 112.73 56.47
N LYS A 284 54.99 112.07 56.95
CA LYS A 284 55.16 110.61 56.86
C LYS A 284 54.06 109.87 57.64
N TYR A 285 53.68 110.38 58.81
CA TYR A 285 52.54 109.87 59.58
C TYR A 285 51.20 110.09 58.87
N GLU A 286 50.93 111.29 58.35
CA GLU A 286 49.68 111.61 57.62
C GLU A 286 49.49 110.71 56.39
N ILE A 287 50.55 110.45 55.61
CA ILE A 287 50.52 109.51 54.48
C ILE A 287 50.20 108.09 54.93
N LEU A 288 50.79 107.63 56.04
CA LEU A 288 50.55 106.29 56.60
C LEU A 288 49.14 106.16 57.19
N GLU A 289 48.60 107.23 57.79
CA GLU A 289 47.25 107.26 58.33
C GLU A 289 46.21 107.21 57.20
N VAL A 290 46.47 107.90 56.07
CA VAL A 290 45.64 107.85 54.86
C VAL A 290 45.65 106.46 54.23
N SER A 291 46.80 105.79 54.11
CA SER A 291 46.87 104.43 53.54
C SER A 291 46.22 103.39 54.46
N HIS A 292 46.39 103.51 55.78
CA HIS A 292 45.68 102.68 56.77
C HIS A 292 44.15 102.90 56.70
N LYS A 293 43.69 104.14 56.54
CA LYS A 293 42.26 104.48 56.30
C LYS A 293 41.74 103.93 54.97
N ALA A 294 42.58 103.73 53.95
CA ALA A 294 42.20 103.07 52.71
C ALA A 294 42.05 101.54 52.89
N LEU A 295 43.05 100.88 53.47
CA LEU A 295 43.04 99.44 53.75
C LEU A 295 41.86 99.01 54.65
N ILE A 296 41.46 99.86 55.62
CA ILE A 296 40.26 99.64 56.42
C ILE A 296 38.98 99.65 55.56
N LYS A 297 38.89 100.52 54.53
CA LYS A 297 37.72 100.55 53.63
C LYS A 297 37.66 99.29 52.78
N GLU A 298 38.76 98.92 52.13
CA GLU A 298 38.86 97.68 51.35
C GLU A 298 38.48 96.45 52.18
N ARG A 299 39.02 96.33 53.40
CA ARG A 299 38.67 95.25 54.35
C ARG A 299 37.22 95.31 54.83
N ASN A 300 36.56 96.47 54.81
CA ASN A 300 35.14 96.59 55.09
C ASN A 300 34.27 96.23 53.88
N ASP A 301 34.72 96.56 52.67
CA ASP A 301 33.98 96.33 51.44
C ASP A 301 34.05 94.85 51.03
N PHE A 302 35.22 94.19 51.10
CA PHE A 302 35.32 92.73 51.00
C PHE A 302 34.49 92.01 52.07
N SER A 303 34.41 92.55 53.30
CA SER A 303 33.56 91.98 54.34
C SER A 303 32.06 92.08 54.00
N LYS A 304 31.62 93.13 53.29
CA LYS A 304 30.24 93.23 52.78
C LYS A 304 30.01 92.22 51.65
N GLU A 305 30.93 92.16 50.68
CA GLU A 305 30.86 91.21 49.56
C GLU A 305 30.71 89.78 50.06
N VAL A 306 31.57 89.34 51.00
CA VAL A 306 31.47 88.04 51.66
C VAL A 306 30.08 87.83 52.26
N THR A 307 29.50 88.79 53.00
CA THR A 307 28.14 88.62 53.53
C THR A 307 27.05 88.55 52.45
N THR A 308 27.18 89.26 51.33
CA THR A 308 26.22 89.17 50.21
C THR A 308 26.33 87.84 49.46
N LEU A 309 27.54 87.30 49.31
CA LEU A 309 27.78 85.95 48.77
C LEU A 309 27.26 84.87 49.73
N GLN A 310 27.44 85.04 51.05
CA GLN A 310 26.85 84.15 52.05
C GLN A 310 25.31 84.11 51.89
N GLN A 311 24.68 85.27 51.74
CA GLN A 311 23.23 85.39 51.54
C GLN A 311 22.78 84.72 50.23
N SER A 312 23.44 84.97 49.10
CA SER A 312 23.08 84.37 47.82
C SER A 312 23.21 82.83 47.84
N VAL A 313 24.25 82.29 48.46
CA VAL A 313 24.42 80.84 48.68
C VAL A 313 23.28 80.27 49.53
N THR A 314 22.86 80.93 50.61
CA THR A 314 21.71 80.47 51.42
C THR A 314 20.37 80.54 50.70
N LEU A 315 20.25 81.37 49.66
CA LEU A 315 19.04 81.49 48.84
C LEU A 315 19.02 80.38 47.77
N LEU A 316 20.12 80.22 47.02
CA LEU A 316 20.30 79.13 46.05
C LEU A 316 20.17 77.74 46.68
N GLN A 317 20.60 77.57 47.94
CA GLN A 317 20.41 76.31 48.68
C GLN A 317 18.93 76.04 48.98
N LYS A 318 18.11 77.07 49.27
CA LYS A 318 16.64 76.91 49.43
C LYS A 318 15.96 76.57 48.12
N ASP A 319 16.38 77.19 47.01
CA ASP A 319 15.82 76.92 45.68
C ASP A 319 16.15 75.48 45.24
N LYS A 320 17.38 75.03 45.47
CA LYS A 320 17.79 73.62 45.30
C LYS A 320 16.93 72.68 46.14
N ASP A 321 16.70 72.98 47.42
CA ASP A 321 15.89 72.14 48.30
C ASP A 321 14.40 72.14 47.93
N TYR A 322 13.88 73.24 47.37
CA TYR A 322 12.54 73.31 46.79
C TYR A 322 12.41 72.45 45.53
N LEU A 323 13.33 72.61 44.57
CA LEU A 323 13.36 71.83 43.32
C LEU A 323 13.57 70.33 43.59
N ASN A 324 14.36 69.97 44.61
CA ASN A 324 14.51 68.57 45.05
C ASN A 324 13.19 67.98 45.57
N ARG A 325 12.43 68.73 46.38
CA ARG A 325 11.09 68.30 46.84
C ARG A 325 10.12 68.14 45.67
N GLN A 326 10.11 69.10 44.74
CA GLN A 326 9.25 69.04 43.56
C GLN A 326 9.58 67.84 42.66
N ASN A 327 10.87 67.54 42.44
CA ASN A 327 11.29 66.32 41.72
C ASN A 327 10.88 65.04 42.47
N MET A 328 10.99 65.02 43.81
CA MET A 328 10.56 63.87 44.60
C MET A 328 9.04 63.63 44.49
N GLU A 329 8.23 64.70 44.55
CA GLU A 329 6.78 64.63 44.32
C GLU A 329 6.43 64.16 42.89
N LEU A 330 7.14 64.65 41.88
CA LEU A 330 6.93 64.24 40.49
C LEU A 330 7.29 62.77 40.29
N ASN A 331 8.42 62.30 40.83
CA ASN A 331 8.81 60.88 40.78
C ASN A 331 7.78 59.96 41.44
N VAL A 332 7.19 60.36 42.58
CA VAL A 332 6.12 59.60 43.23
C VAL A 332 4.84 59.57 42.38
N ARG A 333 4.52 60.66 41.66
CA ARG A 333 3.37 60.69 40.72
C ARG A 333 3.63 59.84 39.48
N CYS A 334 4.84 59.86 38.92
CA CYS A 334 5.25 58.99 37.81
C CYS A 334 5.11 57.52 38.21
N ALA A 335 5.71 57.13 39.34
CA ALA A 335 5.60 55.77 39.86
C ALA A 335 4.15 55.33 40.09
N HIS A 336 3.25 56.22 40.52
CA HIS A 336 1.82 55.91 40.70
C HIS A 336 1.05 55.71 39.38
N GLU A 337 1.36 56.49 38.34
CA GLU A 337 0.76 56.30 37.01
C GLU A 337 1.38 55.12 36.26
N GLU A 338 2.65 54.77 36.51
CA GLU A 338 3.29 53.52 36.07
C GLU A 338 2.58 52.30 36.70
N ASP A 339 2.45 52.27 38.03
CA ASP A 339 1.64 51.34 38.83
C ASP A 339 0.22 51.12 38.23
N ARG A 340 -0.39 52.22 37.77
CA ARG A 340 -1.75 52.24 37.20
C ARG A 340 -1.77 51.70 35.77
N LEU A 341 -0.77 52.04 34.96
CA LEU A 341 -0.60 51.51 33.61
C LEU A 341 -0.37 49.99 33.64
N GLU A 342 0.44 49.47 34.56
CA GLU A 342 0.63 48.02 34.74
C GLU A 342 -0.70 47.32 35.10
N ARG A 343 -1.47 47.87 36.04
CA ARG A 343 -2.81 47.35 36.40
C ARG A 343 -3.78 47.35 35.21
N LEU A 344 -3.77 48.40 34.39
CA LEU A 344 -4.60 48.50 33.20
C LEU A 344 -4.14 47.56 32.07
N GLN A 345 -2.82 47.33 31.93
CA GLN A 345 -2.28 46.32 31.01
C GLN A 345 -2.68 44.91 31.43
N PHE A 346 -2.58 44.58 32.72
CA PHE A 346 -3.02 43.29 33.25
C PHE A 346 -4.52 43.05 33.02
N GLN A 347 -5.37 44.05 33.32
CA GLN A 347 -6.81 43.98 33.02
C GLN A 347 -7.11 43.81 31.52
N LEU A 348 -6.33 44.48 30.65
CA LEU A 348 -6.46 44.34 29.20
C LEU A 348 -6.03 42.94 28.71
N GLU A 349 -5.02 42.32 29.33
CA GLU A 349 -4.65 40.93 29.03
C GLU A 349 -5.70 39.93 29.51
N ASP A 350 -6.17 40.03 30.75
CA ASP A 350 -7.21 39.16 31.28
C ASP A 350 -8.49 39.26 30.42
N ALA A 351 -8.86 40.47 29.97
CA ALA A 351 -9.97 40.66 29.03
C ALA A 351 -9.72 40.04 27.64
N LYS A 352 -8.48 40.04 27.12
CA LYS A 352 -8.13 39.33 25.88
C LYS A 352 -8.24 37.82 26.05
N ARG A 353 -7.66 37.26 27.13
CA ARG A 353 -7.71 35.82 27.43
C ARG A 353 -9.15 35.34 27.62
N ALA A 354 -9.97 36.08 28.39
CA ALA A 354 -11.39 35.76 28.56
C ALA A 354 -12.20 35.83 27.24
N ARG A 355 -11.87 36.78 26.36
CA ARG A 355 -12.44 36.86 25.01
C ARG A 355 -12.02 35.66 24.14
N GLU A 356 -10.75 35.27 24.20
CA GLU A 356 -10.22 34.11 23.47
C GLU A 356 -10.85 32.80 23.95
N GLU A 357 -10.97 32.58 25.26
CA GLU A 357 -11.72 31.45 25.83
C GLU A 357 -13.18 31.38 25.32
N VAL A 358 -13.86 32.52 25.20
CA VAL A 358 -15.24 32.58 24.69
C VAL A 358 -15.28 32.26 23.19
N TYR A 359 -14.28 32.69 22.40
CA TYR A 359 -14.15 32.29 21.01
C TYR A 359 -13.85 30.79 20.85
N GLU A 360 -13.00 30.19 21.69
CA GLU A 360 -12.75 28.75 21.68
C GLU A 360 -14.02 27.96 22.04
N LYS A 361 -14.77 28.39 23.06
CA LYS A 361 -16.07 27.80 23.44
C LYS A 361 -17.13 27.95 22.32
N TYR A 362 -17.10 29.05 21.57
CA TYR A 362 -17.95 29.23 20.38
C TYR A 362 -17.53 28.32 19.20
N VAL A 363 -16.22 28.25 18.88
CA VAL A 363 -15.71 27.41 17.78
C VAL A 363 -15.96 25.93 18.06
N THR A 364 -15.65 25.45 19.27
CA THR A 364 -15.88 24.05 19.67
C THR A 364 -17.35 23.67 19.66
N SER A 365 -18.26 24.53 20.13
CA SER A 365 -19.70 24.27 20.05
C SER A 365 -20.25 24.33 18.62
N ARG A 366 -19.80 25.29 17.79
CA ARG A 366 -20.12 25.35 16.36
C ARG A 366 -19.70 24.07 15.64
N ASP A 367 -18.48 23.60 15.88
CA ASP A 367 -17.92 22.44 15.19
C ASP A 367 -18.48 21.11 15.72
N HIS A 368 -18.88 21.06 17.00
CA HIS A 368 -19.69 19.98 17.55
C HIS A 368 -21.07 19.89 16.87
N TYR A 369 -21.81 21.01 16.75
CA TYR A 369 -23.08 20.99 16.03
C TYR A 369 -22.91 20.66 14.55
N LYS A 370 -21.88 21.21 13.88
CA LYS A 370 -21.56 20.89 12.48
C LYS A 370 -21.35 19.38 12.30
N THR A 371 -20.48 18.77 13.11
CA THR A 371 -20.20 17.33 13.05
C THR A 371 -21.41 16.49 13.44
N GLU A 372 -22.28 16.94 14.35
CA GLU A 372 -23.57 16.28 14.59
C GLU A 372 -24.48 16.29 13.35
N TYR A 373 -24.61 17.41 12.64
CA TYR A 373 -25.41 17.49 11.41
C TYR A 373 -24.81 16.65 10.28
N GLU A 374 -23.49 16.69 10.10
CA GLU A 374 -22.79 15.84 9.13
C GLU A 374 -22.96 14.35 9.45
N ASN A 375 -22.88 13.95 10.72
CA ASN A 375 -23.12 12.57 11.16
C ASN A 375 -24.59 12.14 11.00
N LYS A 376 -25.56 13.01 11.30
CA LYS A 376 -27.00 12.73 11.10
C LYS A 376 -27.29 12.51 9.61
N LEU A 377 -26.84 13.43 8.74
CA LEU A 377 -26.97 13.31 7.29
C LEU A 377 -26.26 12.06 6.74
N HIS A 378 -25.06 11.74 7.23
CA HIS A 378 -24.34 10.53 6.85
C HIS A 378 -25.12 9.26 7.23
N ASN A 379 -25.63 9.19 8.45
CA ASN A 379 -26.44 8.07 8.94
C ASN A 379 -27.76 7.93 8.17
N GLU A 380 -28.41 9.03 7.79
CA GLU A 380 -29.64 9.01 6.97
C GLU A 380 -29.36 8.52 5.54
N LEU A 381 -28.31 9.05 4.89
CA LEU A 381 -27.88 8.60 3.56
C LEU A 381 -27.48 7.12 3.56
N GLU A 382 -26.80 6.66 4.62
CA GLU A 382 -26.36 5.28 4.76
C GLU A 382 -27.53 4.33 5.09
N GLN A 383 -28.51 4.76 5.89
CA GLN A 383 -29.78 4.01 6.05
C GLN A 383 -30.57 3.92 4.74
N ILE A 384 -30.59 4.96 3.91
CA ILE A 384 -31.25 4.93 2.59
C ILE A 384 -30.51 3.97 1.65
N ARG A 385 -29.17 3.98 1.65
CA ARG A 385 -28.35 3.02 0.88
C ARG A 385 -28.60 1.58 1.32
N GLN A 386 -28.64 1.31 2.62
CA GLN A 386 -28.86 -0.03 3.16
C GLN A 386 -30.28 -0.54 2.90
N LYS A 387 -31.30 0.31 3.01
CA LYS A 387 -32.68 -0.04 2.63
C LYS A 387 -32.79 -0.33 1.13
N THR A 388 -32.26 0.55 0.28
CA THR A 388 -32.30 0.34 -1.17
C THR A 388 -31.48 -0.86 -1.63
N SER A 389 -30.35 -1.17 -0.99
CA SER A 389 -29.60 -2.41 -1.28
C SER A 389 -30.37 -3.66 -0.84
N GLN A 390 -31.00 -3.63 0.35
CA GLN A 390 -31.88 -4.71 0.83
C GLN A 390 -33.09 -4.91 -0.09
N GLU A 391 -33.75 -3.84 -0.52
CA GLU A 391 -34.86 -3.89 -1.50
C GLU A 391 -34.39 -4.47 -2.85
N ILE A 392 -33.20 -4.07 -3.35
CA ILE A 392 -32.61 -4.65 -4.57
C ILE A 392 -32.30 -6.14 -4.40
N GLU A 393 -31.80 -6.57 -3.23
CA GLU A 393 -31.53 -7.99 -2.95
C GLU A 393 -32.81 -8.80 -2.75
N HIS A 394 -33.84 -8.24 -2.11
CA HIS A 394 -35.17 -8.84 -2.01
C HIS A 394 -35.85 -8.98 -3.38
N LEU A 395 -35.74 -7.97 -4.25
CA LEU A 395 -36.22 -8.06 -5.63
C LEU A 395 -35.45 -9.11 -6.43
N ARG A 396 -34.11 -9.13 -6.35
CA ARG A 396 -33.26 -10.15 -7.02
C ARG A 396 -33.59 -11.57 -6.55
N THR A 397 -33.75 -11.78 -5.25
CA THR A 397 -34.10 -13.10 -4.69
C THR A 397 -35.52 -13.51 -5.05
N ALA A 398 -36.52 -12.64 -4.87
CA ALA A 398 -37.90 -12.93 -5.28
C ALA A 398 -38.03 -13.22 -6.78
N THR A 399 -37.37 -12.44 -7.65
CA THR A 399 -37.33 -12.70 -9.10
C THR A 399 -36.64 -14.03 -9.43
N LYS A 400 -35.49 -14.34 -8.79
CA LYS A 400 -34.79 -15.63 -8.97
C LYS A 400 -35.67 -16.80 -8.53
N GLU A 401 -36.30 -16.72 -7.37
CA GLU A 401 -37.22 -17.76 -6.91
C GLU A 401 -38.45 -17.89 -7.82
N MET A 402 -38.97 -16.80 -8.38
CA MET A 402 -40.12 -16.85 -9.29
C MET A 402 -39.74 -17.57 -10.60
N TYR A 403 -38.60 -17.24 -11.20
CA TYR A 403 -38.06 -18.00 -12.34
C TYR A 403 -37.76 -19.46 -11.98
N GLU A 404 -37.29 -19.77 -10.77
CA GLU A 404 -37.11 -21.15 -10.33
C GLU A 404 -38.44 -21.90 -10.14
N ARG A 405 -39.49 -21.25 -9.61
CA ARG A 405 -40.84 -21.82 -9.50
C ARG A 405 -41.40 -22.10 -10.90
N GLU A 406 -41.28 -21.15 -11.82
CA GLU A 406 -41.68 -21.33 -13.21
C GLU A 406 -40.90 -22.47 -13.90
N ASN A 407 -39.57 -22.53 -13.71
CA ASN A 407 -38.75 -23.63 -14.22
C ASN A 407 -39.12 -25.00 -13.63
N ARG A 408 -39.54 -25.07 -12.36
CA ARG A 408 -40.06 -26.30 -11.75
C ARG A 408 -41.40 -26.69 -12.38
N ASN A 409 -42.36 -25.76 -12.43
CA ASN A 409 -43.68 -25.96 -13.05
C ASN A 409 -43.55 -26.41 -14.52
N LEU A 410 -42.64 -25.84 -15.30
CA LEU A 410 -42.40 -26.23 -16.70
C LEU A 410 -41.76 -27.63 -16.83
N ARG A 411 -40.89 -28.03 -15.90
CA ARG A 411 -40.33 -29.40 -15.85
C ARG A 411 -41.42 -30.40 -15.47
N GLU A 412 -42.20 -30.11 -14.43
CA GLU A 412 -43.31 -30.94 -13.98
C GLU A 412 -44.38 -31.07 -15.08
N ALA A 413 -44.74 -29.99 -15.77
CA ALA A 413 -45.65 -30.03 -16.92
C ALA A 413 -45.10 -30.86 -18.09
N ARG A 414 -43.80 -30.74 -18.40
CA ARG A 414 -43.11 -31.60 -19.38
C ARG A 414 -43.17 -33.07 -18.97
N ASP A 415 -42.87 -33.39 -17.72
CA ASP A 415 -42.77 -34.78 -17.24
C ASP A 415 -44.16 -35.43 -17.12
N ASN A 416 -45.20 -34.65 -16.78
CA ASN A 416 -46.60 -35.05 -16.91
C ASN A 416 -46.99 -35.31 -18.38
N ALA A 417 -46.57 -34.45 -19.33
CA ALA A 417 -46.84 -34.66 -20.75
C ALA A 417 -46.08 -35.87 -21.33
N VAL A 418 -44.86 -36.15 -20.86
CA VAL A 418 -44.09 -37.35 -21.22
C VAL A 418 -44.76 -38.61 -20.68
N THR A 419 -45.14 -38.65 -19.41
CA THR A 419 -45.80 -39.83 -18.82
C THR A 419 -47.19 -40.07 -19.41
N GLU A 420 -47.95 -39.03 -19.76
CA GLU A 420 -49.22 -39.19 -20.47
C GLU A 420 -49.03 -39.65 -21.93
N LYS A 421 -47.99 -39.17 -22.63
CA LYS A 421 -47.57 -39.72 -23.93
C LYS A 421 -47.19 -41.21 -23.81
N GLU A 422 -46.47 -41.61 -22.78
CA GLU A 422 -46.10 -43.00 -22.56
C GLU A 422 -47.31 -43.90 -22.29
N ARG A 423 -48.30 -43.42 -21.51
CA ARG A 423 -49.61 -44.08 -21.36
C ARG A 423 -50.35 -44.20 -22.69
N ALA A 424 -50.39 -43.14 -23.49
CA ALA A 424 -51.04 -43.14 -24.79
C ALA A 424 -50.37 -44.13 -25.76
N VAL A 425 -49.03 -44.19 -25.81
CA VAL A 425 -48.27 -45.16 -26.61
C VAL A 425 -48.43 -46.60 -26.09
N ALA A 426 -48.60 -46.81 -24.78
CA ALA A 426 -48.94 -48.12 -24.24
C ALA A 426 -50.36 -48.55 -24.66
N ALA A 427 -51.34 -47.66 -24.54
CA ALA A 427 -52.72 -47.89 -24.98
C ALA A 427 -52.82 -48.10 -26.50
N GLU A 428 -52.01 -47.40 -27.30
CA GLU A 428 -51.87 -47.61 -28.74
C GLU A 428 -51.33 -49.02 -29.04
N LYS A 429 -50.25 -49.45 -28.37
CA LYS A 429 -49.71 -50.82 -28.51
C LYS A 429 -50.72 -51.89 -28.11
N ASP A 430 -51.46 -51.69 -27.02
CA ASP A 430 -52.53 -52.60 -26.60
C ASP A 430 -53.69 -52.63 -27.61
N ALA A 431 -54.02 -51.50 -28.24
CA ALA A 431 -55.05 -51.41 -29.28
C ALA A 431 -54.59 -52.07 -30.59
N LEU A 432 -53.33 -51.86 -30.99
CA LEU A 432 -52.70 -52.52 -32.13
C LEU A 432 -52.61 -54.03 -31.91
N GLY A 433 -52.22 -54.50 -30.73
CA GLY A 433 -52.20 -55.93 -30.40
C GLY A 433 -53.60 -56.56 -30.44
N LYS A 434 -54.64 -55.86 -29.99
CA LYS A 434 -56.05 -56.28 -30.14
C LYS A 434 -56.49 -56.30 -31.60
N TYR A 435 -56.05 -55.32 -32.41
CA TYR A 435 -56.32 -55.26 -33.84
C TYR A 435 -55.61 -56.37 -34.62
N GLU A 436 -54.36 -56.70 -34.29
CA GLU A 436 -53.64 -57.85 -34.85
C GLU A 436 -54.31 -59.18 -34.49
N GLN A 437 -54.74 -59.35 -33.23
CA GLN A 437 -55.55 -60.50 -32.81
C GLN A 437 -56.87 -60.59 -33.58
N LEU A 438 -57.55 -59.47 -33.81
CA LEU A 438 -58.80 -59.42 -34.57
C LEU A 438 -58.58 -59.67 -36.07
N LEU A 439 -57.48 -59.18 -36.66
CA LEU A 439 -57.08 -59.48 -38.03
C LEU A 439 -56.76 -60.97 -38.20
N GLU A 440 -56.10 -61.59 -37.22
CA GLU A 440 -55.78 -63.02 -37.26
C GLU A 440 -57.04 -63.87 -37.10
N GLN A 441 -57.95 -63.50 -36.18
CA GLN A 441 -59.29 -64.10 -36.10
C GLN A 441 -60.08 -63.91 -37.40
N TYR A 442 -60.02 -62.73 -38.03
CA TYR A 442 -60.68 -62.46 -39.31
C TYR A 442 -60.08 -63.31 -40.44
N ARG A 443 -58.76 -63.47 -40.52
CA ARG A 443 -58.09 -64.36 -41.49
C ARG A 443 -58.47 -65.82 -41.29
N GLN A 444 -58.49 -66.30 -40.06
CA GLN A 444 -58.91 -67.67 -39.74
C GLN A 444 -60.38 -67.90 -40.09
N LEU A 445 -61.24 -66.93 -39.79
CA LEU A 445 -62.65 -66.99 -40.16
C LEU A 445 -62.83 -66.92 -41.68
N GLN A 446 -62.12 -66.02 -42.38
CA GLN A 446 -62.07 -65.91 -43.83
C GLN A 446 -61.67 -67.25 -44.46
N LEU A 447 -60.55 -67.84 -44.07
CA LEU A 447 -60.11 -69.17 -44.54
C LEU A 447 -61.17 -70.25 -44.27
N SER A 448 -61.83 -70.22 -43.10
CA SER A 448 -62.92 -71.16 -42.78
C SER A 448 -64.21 -70.91 -43.57
N THR A 449 -64.41 -69.71 -44.10
CA THR A 449 -65.53 -69.39 -45.00
C THR A 449 -65.19 -69.67 -46.45
N GLU A 450 -63.94 -69.45 -46.88
CA GLU A 450 -63.43 -69.84 -48.19
C GLU A 450 -63.44 -71.36 -48.35
N SER A 451 -63.08 -72.13 -47.31
CA SER A 451 -63.20 -73.60 -47.33
C SER A 451 -64.67 -74.04 -47.45
N LYS A 452 -65.58 -73.48 -46.64
CA LYS A 452 -67.03 -73.76 -46.73
C LYS A 452 -67.62 -73.35 -48.09
N VAL A 453 -67.18 -72.24 -48.66
CA VAL A 453 -67.59 -71.81 -50.01
C VAL A 453 -67.05 -72.76 -51.07
N ALA A 454 -65.80 -73.25 -50.95
CA ALA A 454 -65.26 -74.26 -51.85
C ALA A 454 -66.01 -75.61 -51.72
N GLU A 455 -66.34 -76.04 -50.50
CA GLU A 455 -67.17 -77.21 -50.21
C GLU A 455 -68.57 -77.07 -50.83
N LEU A 456 -69.26 -75.95 -50.60
CA LEU A 456 -70.59 -75.67 -51.16
C LEU A 456 -70.56 -75.53 -52.69
N LEU A 457 -69.51 -74.94 -53.28
CA LEU A 457 -69.31 -74.90 -54.73
C LEU A 457 -69.04 -76.29 -55.31
N HIS A 458 -68.34 -77.17 -54.58
CA HIS A 458 -68.15 -78.55 -55.00
C HIS A 458 -69.45 -79.36 -54.90
N GLN A 459 -70.21 -79.22 -53.80
CA GLN A 459 -71.54 -79.82 -53.66
C GLN A 459 -72.52 -79.32 -54.73
N SER A 460 -72.48 -78.02 -55.04
CA SER A 460 -73.27 -77.41 -56.11
C SER A 460 -72.91 -77.98 -57.48
N LYS A 461 -71.60 -78.14 -57.79
CA LYS A 461 -71.15 -78.81 -59.02
C LYS A 461 -71.57 -80.28 -59.10
N LEU A 462 -71.50 -81.02 -57.99
CA LEU A 462 -72.02 -82.40 -57.95
C LEU A 462 -73.53 -82.42 -58.20
N LYS A 463 -74.29 -81.52 -57.60
CA LYS A 463 -75.75 -81.40 -57.80
C LYS A 463 -76.12 -80.91 -59.21
N SER A 464 -75.31 -80.09 -59.87
CA SER A 464 -75.51 -79.76 -61.28
C SER A 464 -75.20 -80.95 -62.19
N PHE A 465 -74.14 -81.72 -61.95
CA PHE A 465 -73.88 -82.96 -62.71
C PHE A 465 -74.96 -84.03 -62.49
N GLU A 466 -75.48 -84.18 -61.26
CA GLU A 466 -76.66 -85.01 -61.00
C GLU A 466 -77.90 -84.52 -61.77
N SER A 467 -78.12 -83.20 -61.81
CA SER A 467 -79.23 -82.59 -62.56
C SER A 467 -79.09 -82.74 -64.07
N GLU A 468 -77.88 -82.59 -64.62
CA GLU A 468 -77.57 -82.82 -66.04
C GLU A 468 -77.79 -84.29 -66.42
N HIS A 469 -77.35 -85.23 -65.56
CA HIS A 469 -77.61 -86.66 -65.74
C HIS A 469 -79.11 -86.99 -65.71
N VAL A 470 -79.88 -86.38 -64.78
CA VAL A 470 -81.34 -86.53 -64.73
C VAL A 470 -82.03 -85.88 -65.93
N GLN A 471 -81.55 -84.73 -66.41
CA GLN A 471 -82.06 -84.09 -67.63
C GLN A 471 -81.82 -84.95 -68.87
N LEU A 472 -80.62 -85.51 -69.05
CA LEU A 472 -80.33 -86.44 -70.16
C LEU A 472 -81.24 -87.67 -70.11
N LEU A 473 -81.45 -88.25 -68.93
CA LEU A 473 -82.39 -89.36 -68.73
C LEU A 473 -83.85 -88.96 -69.03
N GLN A 474 -84.26 -87.74 -68.67
CA GLN A 474 -85.57 -87.18 -69.03
C GLN A 474 -85.71 -86.99 -70.54
N GLU A 475 -84.67 -86.47 -71.21
CA GLU A 475 -84.68 -86.31 -72.66
C GLU A 475 -84.77 -87.68 -73.36
N GLU A 476 -83.96 -88.67 -72.98
CA GLU A 476 -84.02 -90.03 -73.53
C GLU A 476 -85.38 -90.69 -73.31
N THR A 477 -85.95 -90.60 -72.09
CA THR A 477 -87.29 -91.14 -71.82
C THR A 477 -88.38 -90.40 -72.59
N SER A 478 -88.26 -89.10 -72.82
CA SER A 478 -89.20 -88.33 -73.66
C SER A 478 -89.08 -88.67 -75.17
N ARG A 479 -87.86 -88.90 -75.67
CA ARG A 479 -87.60 -89.39 -77.04
C ARG A 479 -88.21 -90.78 -77.23
N ASN A 480 -87.99 -91.68 -76.27
CA ASN A 480 -88.58 -93.02 -76.28
C ASN A 480 -90.12 -92.96 -76.23
N LEU A 481 -90.71 -92.10 -75.39
CA LEU A 481 -92.17 -91.90 -75.35
C LEU A 481 -92.70 -91.41 -76.70
N SER A 482 -92.05 -90.43 -77.33
CA SER A 482 -92.44 -89.90 -78.64
C SER A 482 -92.31 -90.96 -79.75
N GLN A 483 -91.27 -91.78 -79.72
CA GLN A 483 -91.13 -92.91 -80.65
C GLN A 483 -92.26 -93.93 -80.45
N CYS A 484 -92.60 -94.30 -79.21
CA CYS A 484 -93.73 -95.19 -78.93
C CYS A 484 -95.07 -94.57 -79.38
N GLN A 485 -95.27 -93.26 -79.24
CA GLN A 485 -96.46 -92.57 -79.75
C GLN A 485 -96.55 -92.66 -81.28
N LEU A 486 -95.45 -92.40 -82.01
CA LEU A 486 -95.38 -92.54 -83.47
C LEU A 486 -95.60 -93.99 -83.94
N GLU A 487 -95.13 -94.98 -83.17
CA GLU A 487 -95.43 -96.39 -83.44
C GLU A 487 -96.91 -96.72 -83.19
N CYS A 488 -97.52 -96.22 -82.11
CA CYS A 488 -98.96 -96.33 -81.88
C CYS A 488 -99.78 -95.71 -83.01
N GLU A 489 -99.49 -94.47 -83.44
CA GLU A 489 -100.15 -93.85 -84.60
C GLU A 489 -100.03 -94.71 -85.87
N LYS A 490 -98.84 -95.29 -86.10
CA LYS A 490 -98.56 -96.13 -87.27
C LYS A 490 -99.37 -97.43 -87.22
N TYR A 491 -99.55 -98.05 -86.06
CA TYR A 491 -100.46 -99.19 -85.90
C TYR A 491 -101.92 -98.79 -86.04
N GLN A 492 -102.31 -97.61 -85.56
CA GLN A 492 -103.68 -97.07 -85.65
C GLN A 492 -104.09 -96.77 -87.10
N ARG A 493 -103.24 -96.07 -87.87
CA ARG A 493 -103.41 -95.88 -89.33
C ARG A 493 -103.44 -97.21 -90.10
N LYS A 494 -102.66 -98.20 -89.66
CA LYS A 494 -102.66 -99.55 -90.28
C LYS A 494 -103.95 -100.31 -90.00
N LEU A 495 -104.52 -100.17 -88.79
CA LEU A 495 -105.87 -100.66 -88.48
C LEU A 495 -106.92 -99.98 -89.34
N GLU A 496 -106.92 -98.65 -89.46
CA GLU A 496 -107.88 -97.94 -90.32
C GLU A 496 -107.88 -98.43 -91.77
N VAL A 497 -106.70 -98.67 -92.35
CA VAL A 497 -106.58 -99.20 -93.73
C VAL A 497 -107.15 -100.61 -93.80
N LEU A 498 -106.79 -101.50 -92.87
CA LEU A 498 -107.34 -102.87 -92.84
C LEU A 498 -108.86 -102.88 -92.62
N THR A 499 -109.40 -101.97 -91.82
CA THR A 499 -110.86 -101.80 -91.63
C THR A 499 -111.54 -101.30 -92.90
N LYS A 500 -110.92 -100.35 -93.64
CA LYS A 500 -111.42 -99.88 -94.94
C LYS A 500 -111.36 -101.00 -96.01
N GLU A 501 -110.30 -101.80 -96.04
CA GLU A 501 -110.19 -102.97 -96.90
C GLU A 501 -111.22 -104.06 -96.55
N PHE A 502 -111.45 -104.31 -95.26
CA PHE A 502 -112.46 -105.26 -94.78
C PHE A 502 -113.87 -104.84 -95.21
N TYR A 503 -114.28 -103.58 -94.99
CA TYR A 503 -115.60 -103.10 -95.41
C TYR A 503 -115.77 -103.09 -96.93
N ASN A 504 -114.71 -102.78 -97.70
CA ASN A 504 -114.74 -102.90 -99.17
C ASN A 504 -114.91 -104.37 -99.62
N LEU A 505 -114.23 -105.33 -98.97
CA LEU A 505 -114.40 -106.75 -99.24
C LEU A 505 -115.79 -107.26 -98.88
N GLN A 506 -116.34 -106.80 -97.74
CA GLN A 506 -117.71 -107.11 -97.32
C GLN A 506 -118.73 -106.57 -98.33
N ALA A 507 -118.66 -105.29 -98.70
CA ALA A 507 -119.58 -104.70 -99.68
C ALA A 507 -119.49 -105.39 -101.06
N MET A 508 -118.29 -105.82 -101.47
CA MET A 508 -118.11 -106.60 -102.70
C MET A 508 -118.69 -108.02 -102.61
N SER A 509 -118.61 -108.69 -101.45
CA SER A 509 -119.18 -110.03 -101.27
C SER A 509 -120.70 -110.00 -101.13
N GLU A 510 -121.27 -109.04 -100.40
CA GLU A 510 -122.71 -108.80 -100.28
C GLU A 510 -123.33 -108.55 -101.66
N LYS A 511 -122.72 -107.65 -102.45
CA LYS A 511 -123.16 -107.35 -103.82
C LYS A 511 -123.12 -108.61 -104.71
N ARG A 512 -122.11 -109.47 -104.55
CA ARG A 512 -122.01 -110.74 -105.28
C ARG A 512 -123.05 -111.78 -104.84
N ILE A 513 -123.44 -111.77 -103.56
CA ILE A 513 -124.54 -112.60 -103.06
C ILE A 513 -125.87 -112.14 -103.68
N SER A 514 -126.14 -110.83 -103.75
CA SER A 514 -127.33 -110.30 -104.42
C SER A 514 -127.41 -110.66 -105.91
N GLU A 515 -126.27 -110.57 -106.64
CA GLU A 515 -126.19 -111.01 -108.04
C GLU A 515 -126.55 -112.49 -108.22
N LEU A 516 -126.07 -113.37 -107.33
CA LEU A 516 -126.32 -114.81 -107.39
C LEU A 516 -127.75 -115.18 -106.96
N GLN A 517 -128.33 -114.47 -106.00
CA GLN A 517 -129.73 -114.64 -105.60
C GLN A 517 -130.69 -114.25 -106.73
N ALA A 518 -130.42 -113.16 -107.44
CA ALA A 518 -131.18 -112.77 -108.62
C ALA A 518 -131.12 -113.86 -109.71
N GLN A 519 -129.93 -114.38 -110.02
CA GLN A 519 -129.75 -115.45 -111.01
C GLN A 519 -130.50 -116.74 -110.63
N ASN A 520 -130.48 -117.17 -109.36
CA ASN A 520 -131.26 -118.33 -108.92
C ASN A 520 -132.77 -118.13 -109.12
N SER A 521 -133.30 -116.94 -108.82
CA SER A 521 -134.73 -116.65 -109.05
C SER A 521 -135.12 -116.72 -110.54
N GLU A 522 -134.24 -116.30 -111.45
CA GLU A 522 -134.44 -116.40 -112.90
C GLU A 522 -134.39 -117.85 -113.40
N TYR A 523 -133.52 -118.71 -112.83
CA TYR A 523 -133.48 -120.13 -113.17
C TYR A 523 -134.68 -120.91 -112.63
N GLN A 524 -135.17 -120.60 -111.43
CA GLN A 524 -136.37 -121.24 -110.89
C GLN A 524 -137.62 -120.88 -111.71
N ALA A 525 -137.78 -119.61 -112.10
CA ALA A 525 -138.88 -119.18 -112.98
C ALA A 525 -138.84 -119.85 -114.38
N ARG A 526 -137.68 -120.33 -114.85
CA ARG A 526 -137.56 -121.14 -116.07
C ARG A 526 -138.01 -122.59 -115.86
N LEU A 527 -137.65 -123.22 -114.74
CA LEU A 527 -138.05 -124.61 -114.44
C LEU A 527 -139.57 -124.75 -114.31
N ASP A 528 -140.21 -123.82 -113.59
CA ASP A 528 -141.66 -123.71 -113.45
C ASP A 528 -142.41 -123.63 -114.81
N MET A 529 -141.75 -123.21 -115.88
CA MET A 529 -142.34 -123.14 -117.23
C MET A 529 -142.22 -124.47 -117.99
N TYR A 530 -141.10 -125.18 -117.85
CA TYR A 530 -140.90 -126.49 -118.49
C TYR A 530 -141.80 -127.57 -117.88
N GLU A 531 -141.96 -127.60 -116.55
CA GLU A 531 -142.84 -128.57 -115.86
C GLU A 531 -144.34 -128.44 -116.22
N LYS A 532 -144.75 -127.36 -116.89
CA LYS A 532 -146.12 -127.18 -117.41
C LYS A 532 -146.25 -127.77 -118.81
N LEU A 533 -145.27 -127.51 -119.69
CA LEU A 533 -145.24 -128.02 -121.06
C LEU A 533 -145.15 -129.55 -121.14
N GLU A 534 -144.48 -130.22 -120.20
CA GLU A 534 -144.48 -131.70 -120.15
C GLU A 534 -145.87 -132.27 -119.87
N LYS A 535 -146.64 -131.65 -118.96
CA LYS A 535 -147.99 -132.14 -118.57
C LYS A 535 -149.00 -131.99 -119.71
N GLU A 536 -148.87 -130.95 -120.53
CA GLU A 536 -149.73 -130.72 -121.69
C GLU A 536 -149.45 -131.69 -122.86
N LEU A 537 -148.26 -132.31 -122.90
CA LEU A 537 -147.90 -133.31 -123.92
C LEU A 537 -148.39 -134.72 -123.58
N ASP A 538 -148.31 -135.12 -122.30
CA ASP A 538 -148.71 -136.47 -121.86
C ASP A 538 -150.22 -136.73 -122.05
N GLU A 539 -151.08 -135.72 -121.81
CA GLU A 539 -152.54 -135.87 -122.01
C GLU A 539 -152.93 -136.11 -123.48
N ILE A 540 -152.20 -135.51 -124.44
CA ILE A 540 -152.47 -135.65 -125.87
C ILE A 540 -152.14 -137.07 -126.36
N ILE A 541 -151.00 -137.61 -125.93
CA ILE A 541 -150.55 -138.97 -126.31
C ILE A 541 -151.56 -140.03 -125.84
N MET A 542 -152.12 -139.86 -124.64
CA MET A 542 -153.07 -140.81 -124.09
C MET A 542 -154.40 -140.85 -124.87
N GLN A 543 -154.88 -139.70 -125.38
CA GLN A 543 -156.12 -139.65 -126.17
C GLN A 543 -155.97 -140.26 -127.57
N THR A 544 -154.77 -140.26 -128.17
CA THR A 544 -154.53 -140.89 -129.48
C THR A 544 -154.52 -142.44 -129.45
N ALA A 545 -154.54 -143.07 -128.26
CA ALA A 545 -154.43 -144.51 -128.11
C ALA A 545 -155.77 -145.28 -128.10
N GLU A 546 -156.92 -144.60 -127.96
CA GLU A 546 -158.23 -145.25 -127.73
C GLU A 546 -159.17 -145.29 -128.95
N LEU A 547 -158.73 -144.86 -130.14
CA LEU A 547 -159.55 -144.85 -131.36
C LEU A 547 -159.13 -145.94 -132.36
N GLU A 548 -159.99 -146.96 -132.53
CA GLU A 548 -159.74 -148.15 -133.36
C GLU A 548 -159.89 -147.91 -134.89
N ASN A 549 -159.93 -146.65 -135.35
CA ASN A 549 -160.04 -146.25 -136.76
C ASN A 549 -158.80 -145.44 -137.21
N GLU A 550 -158.01 -145.97 -138.16
CA GLU A 550 -156.81 -145.29 -138.70
C GLU A 550 -157.15 -143.92 -139.33
N ASP A 551 -158.27 -143.82 -140.06
CA ASP A 551 -158.74 -142.58 -140.72
C ASP A 551 -159.16 -141.44 -139.75
N GLU A 552 -159.34 -141.74 -138.45
CA GLU A 552 -159.65 -140.73 -137.43
C GLU A 552 -158.41 -140.41 -136.56
N ALA A 553 -157.53 -141.39 -136.32
CA ALA A 553 -156.27 -141.19 -135.61
C ALA A 553 -155.34 -140.17 -136.31
N GLU A 554 -155.16 -140.24 -137.63
CA GLU A 554 -154.35 -139.26 -138.38
C GLU A 554 -154.90 -137.82 -138.28
N ARG A 555 -156.21 -137.68 -138.07
CA ARG A 555 -156.86 -136.35 -137.95
C ARG A 555 -156.60 -135.68 -136.61
N VAL A 556 -156.48 -136.45 -135.53
CA VAL A 556 -156.10 -135.93 -134.20
C VAL A 556 -154.62 -135.56 -134.18
N LEU A 557 -153.76 -136.40 -134.74
CA LEU A 557 -152.31 -136.19 -134.87
C LEU A 557 -151.92 -134.91 -135.63
N PHE A 558 -152.76 -134.42 -136.55
CA PHE A 558 -152.43 -133.23 -137.35
C PHE A 558 -152.74 -131.89 -136.67
N SER A 559 -153.46 -131.87 -135.54
CA SER A 559 -153.94 -130.61 -134.93
C SER A 559 -152.97 -129.94 -133.93
N TYR A 560 -151.87 -130.61 -133.54
CA TYR A 560 -150.99 -130.18 -132.44
C TYR A 560 -149.50 -129.89 -132.76
N GLY A 561 -149.11 -129.77 -134.03
CA GLY A 561 -147.96 -128.95 -134.47
C GLY A 561 -146.52 -129.27 -133.95
N TYR A 562 -145.77 -130.07 -134.71
CA TYR A 562 -144.37 -130.49 -134.42
C TYR A 562 -143.31 -129.43 -134.88
N GLY A 563 -142.34 -128.95 -134.06
CA GLY A 563 -141.46 -127.82 -134.51
C GLY A 563 -140.23 -127.21 -133.75
N ALA A 564 -139.37 -127.95 -133.06
CA ALA A 564 -137.87 -127.79 -132.98
C ALA A 564 -137.04 -126.45 -132.72
N ASN A 565 -136.18 -126.48 -131.66
CA ASN A 565 -134.68 -126.27 -131.62
C ASN A 565 -133.89 -124.94 -131.26
N VAL A 566 -132.55 -125.08 -131.02
CA VAL A 566 -131.64 -124.29 -130.10
C VAL A 566 -130.13 -124.19 -130.57
N PRO A 567 -129.28 -123.19 -130.16
CA PRO A 567 -127.77 -123.23 -130.28
C PRO A 567 -126.87 -122.66 -129.10
N THR A 568 -125.51 -122.55 -129.26
CA THR A 568 -124.44 -122.58 -128.17
C THR A 568 -123.06 -121.83 -128.41
N THR A 569 -122.03 -121.93 -127.48
CA THR A 569 -120.50 -121.87 -127.62
C THR A 569 -119.59 -120.76 -126.91
N ALA A 570 -118.21 -120.85 -126.99
CA ALA A 570 -117.17 -120.11 -126.15
C ALA A 570 -115.68 -120.03 -126.69
N LYS A 571 -114.70 -119.21 -126.13
CA LYS A 571 -113.18 -119.27 -126.36
C LYS A 571 -112.16 -118.27 -125.63
N ARG A 572 -110.91 -118.76 -125.28
CA ARG A 572 -109.50 -118.14 -125.16
C ARG A 572 -109.17 -116.85 -124.31
N ARG A 573 -107.91 -116.43 -123.95
CA ARG A 573 -106.59 -116.96 -123.38
C ARG A 573 -105.42 -115.89 -123.38
N LEU A 574 -104.45 -115.92 -122.41
CA LEU A 574 -102.93 -115.74 -122.53
C LEU A 574 -102.11 -114.59 -121.79
N LYS A 575 -100.93 -114.93 -121.17
CA LYS A 575 -99.77 -114.10 -120.57
C LYS A 575 -99.97 -113.48 -119.15
N GLN A 576 -98.99 -112.96 -118.33
CA GLN A 576 -97.57 -113.27 -117.88
C GLN A 576 -97.28 -112.47 -116.53
N ARG A 577 -96.13 -112.28 -115.81
CA ARG A 577 -94.64 -112.44 -115.97
C ARG A 577 -93.85 -112.76 -114.63
N LYS A 578 -92.68 -112.13 -114.27
CA LYS A 578 -91.69 -112.59 -113.22
C LYS A 578 -90.56 -111.57 -112.80
N ILE A 579 -90.13 -111.42 -111.51
CA ILE A 579 -88.82 -110.83 -111.01
C ILE A 579 -88.52 -111.04 -109.46
N PHE A 580 -87.30 -110.72 -108.91
CA PHE A 580 -86.68 -111.11 -107.58
C PHE A 580 -85.61 -110.07 -107.02
N LYS A 581 -84.91 -110.04 -105.83
CA LYS A 581 -84.96 -110.57 -104.39
C LYS A 581 -83.74 -110.11 -103.45
N LYS A 582 -83.91 -109.99 -102.09
CA LYS A 582 -83.01 -110.34 -100.89
C LYS A 582 -81.86 -109.44 -100.21
N SER A 583 -81.74 -109.56 -98.83
CA SER A 583 -80.55 -109.69 -97.84
C SER A 583 -79.83 -108.55 -96.96
N PRO A 584 -79.15 -108.84 -95.76
CA PRO A 584 -78.66 -107.88 -94.66
C PRO A 584 -77.27 -108.10 -93.85
N LEU A 585 -76.91 -107.27 -92.79
CA LEU A 585 -76.04 -107.46 -91.49
C LEU A 585 -74.57 -106.83 -91.16
N LYS A 586 -74.25 -106.55 -89.83
CA LYS A 586 -72.95 -106.50 -88.96
C LYS A 586 -72.21 -105.22 -88.30
N LEU A 587 -71.15 -105.37 -87.42
CA LEU A 587 -70.68 -104.47 -86.24
C LEU A 587 -69.17 -104.52 -85.65
N LEU A 588 -68.70 -103.48 -84.85
CA LEU A 588 -67.80 -103.35 -83.57
C LEU A 588 -66.19 -103.19 -83.40
N ALA A 589 -65.68 -102.36 -82.39
CA ALA A 589 -64.58 -102.54 -81.30
C ALA A 589 -63.12 -101.84 -81.12
N THR A 590 -62.62 -101.64 -79.82
CA THR A 590 -61.24 -101.44 -79.09
C THR A 590 -60.21 -100.23 -79.23
N GLN A 591 -59.12 -99.86 -78.41
CA GLN A 591 -58.64 -99.89 -76.94
C GLN A 591 -57.20 -99.18 -76.61
N ILE A 592 -56.70 -98.94 -75.34
CA ILE A 592 -55.42 -98.21 -74.79
C ILE A 592 -54.93 -98.69 -73.33
N PRO A 593 -53.99 -98.16 -72.41
CA PRO A 593 -52.86 -97.09 -72.24
C PRO A 593 -51.54 -97.46 -71.35
N PHE A 594 -50.60 -96.55 -70.84
CA PHE A 594 -49.70 -96.57 -69.53
C PHE A 594 -48.50 -95.49 -69.31
N PHE A 595 -47.72 -95.42 -68.14
CA PHE A 595 -46.51 -94.51 -67.72
C PHE A 595 -45.67 -95.04 -66.43
N PRO A 596 -44.82 -94.41 -65.48
CA PRO A 596 -43.86 -93.22 -65.25
C PRO A 596 -42.45 -93.45 -64.44
N ALA A 597 -41.60 -92.43 -64.02
CA ALA A 597 -40.33 -92.46 -63.12
C ALA A 597 -39.72 -91.03 -62.66
N SER A 598 -38.63 -90.64 -61.88
CA SER A 598 -37.58 -91.07 -60.83
C SER A 598 -36.71 -89.86 -60.17
N LEU A 599 -35.74 -90.02 -59.18
CA LEU A 599 -34.86 -88.98 -58.43
C LEU A 599 -33.66 -89.58 -57.53
N PRO A 600 -32.82 -88.99 -56.55
CA PRO A 600 -32.16 -87.65 -56.14
C PRO A 600 -30.64 -87.66 -55.53
N SER A 601 -29.98 -86.55 -55.00
CA SER A 601 -28.68 -86.51 -54.15
C SER A 601 -28.20 -85.20 -53.38
N CYS A 602 -28.75 -84.00 -53.62
CA CYS A 602 -27.98 -82.71 -53.62
C CYS A 602 -27.62 -81.93 -52.30
N HIS A 603 -28.00 -82.34 -51.08
CA HIS A 603 -28.12 -81.36 -49.96
C HIS A 603 -26.85 -80.75 -49.33
N LEU A 604 -25.71 -81.46 -49.26
CA LEU A 604 -24.56 -81.02 -48.46
C LEU A 604 -23.88 -79.74 -49.01
N ALA A 605 -23.79 -79.63 -50.34
CA ALA A 605 -23.07 -78.56 -51.03
C ALA A 605 -23.64 -77.15 -50.77
N ARG A 606 -24.95 -77.02 -50.50
CA ARG A 606 -25.59 -75.72 -50.24
C ARG A 606 -25.21 -75.09 -48.89
N ARG A 607 -24.72 -75.87 -47.92
CA ARG A 607 -24.43 -75.37 -46.56
C ARG A 607 -23.11 -74.59 -46.48
N LEU A 608 -22.07 -75.06 -47.18
CA LEU A 608 -20.73 -74.42 -47.17
C LEU A 608 -20.74 -73.05 -47.84
N LEU A 609 -21.33 -72.97 -49.04
CA LEU A 609 -21.30 -71.77 -49.90
C LEU A 609 -22.03 -70.55 -49.28
N GLN A 610 -22.88 -70.77 -48.27
CA GLN A 610 -23.56 -69.70 -47.55
C GLN A 610 -22.74 -69.10 -46.40
N LEU A 611 -21.87 -69.89 -45.76
CA LEU A 611 -20.97 -69.41 -44.68
C LEU A 611 -19.82 -68.56 -45.25
N GLU A 612 -19.30 -68.94 -46.42
CA GLU A 612 -18.23 -68.22 -47.12
C GLU A 612 -18.64 -66.78 -47.48
N LYS A 613 -19.88 -66.59 -47.97
CA LYS A 613 -20.46 -65.26 -48.21
C LYS A 613 -20.55 -64.40 -46.95
N GLN A 614 -20.82 -64.98 -45.78
CA GLN A 614 -20.93 -64.23 -44.53
C GLN A 614 -19.57 -63.71 -44.07
N ASN A 615 -18.51 -64.51 -44.15
CA ASN A 615 -17.15 -64.04 -43.85
C ASN A 615 -16.70 -62.89 -44.77
N THR A 616 -16.99 -62.96 -46.08
CA THR A 616 -16.58 -61.90 -47.03
C THR A 616 -17.31 -60.56 -46.85
N LEU A 617 -18.45 -60.54 -46.14
CA LEU A 617 -19.13 -59.30 -45.76
C LEU A 617 -18.51 -58.71 -44.48
N LEU A 618 -18.36 -59.54 -43.44
CA LEU A 618 -17.81 -59.12 -42.14
C LEU A 618 -16.38 -58.54 -42.24
N VAL A 619 -15.57 -58.99 -43.20
CA VAL A 619 -14.25 -58.40 -43.47
C VAL A 619 -14.36 -56.96 -43.99
N LYS A 620 -15.32 -56.68 -44.89
CA LYS A 620 -15.54 -55.33 -45.45
C LYS A 620 -16.10 -54.37 -44.42
N ASP A 621 -17.01 -54.84 -43.57
CA ASP A 621 -17.54 -54.05 -42.45
C ASP A 621 -16.41 -53.69 -41.46
N LEU A 622 -15.48 -54.62 -41.21
CA LEU A 622 -14.28 -54.40 -40.40
C LEU A 622 -13.27 -53.41 -41.03
N GLU A 623 -13.16 -53.38 -42.35
CA GLU A 623 -12.32 -52.42 -43.08
C GLU A 623 -12.96 -51.02 -43.03
N HIS A 624 -14.26 -50.91 -43.31
CA HIS A 624 -14.98 -49.64 -43.26
C HIS A 624 -14.99 -49.01 -41.86
N HIS A 625 -15.15 -49.80 -40.80
CA HIS A 625 -15.05 -49.28 -39.43
C HIS A 625 -13.62 -48.85 -39.05
N LYS A 626 -12.56 -49.45 -39.61
CA LYS A 626 -11.18 -48.96 -39.42
C LYS A 626 -10.99 -47.61 -40.08
N GLU A 627 -11.48 -47.43 -41.31
CA GLU A 627 -11.43 -46.15 -42.02
C GLU A 627 -12.16 -45.04 -41.22
N GLN A 628 -13.38 -45.32 -40.75
CA GLN A 628 -14.13 -44.42 -39.86
C GLN A 628 -13.34 -44.06 -38.59
N VAL A 629 -12.69 -45.02 -37.93
CA VAL A 629 -11.86 -44.77 -36.74
C VAL A 629 -10.63 -43.91 -37.09
N THR A 630 -10.00 -44.10 -38.24
CA THR A 630 -8.88 -43.25 -38.67
C THR A 630 -9.32 -41.82 -39.00
N LEU A 631 -10.50 -41.62 -39.60
CA LEU A 631 -11.06 -40.30 -39.86
C LEU A 631 -11.42 -39.59 -38.55
N LEU A 632 -12.09 -40.27 -37.62
CA LEU A 632 -12.39 -39.73 -36.28
C LEU A 632 -11.12 -39.44 -35.46
N SER A 633 -10.03 -40.20 -35.66
CA SER A 633 -8.72 -39.87 -35.08
C SER A 633 -8.16 -38.57 -35.66
N GLN A 634 -8.18 -38.41 -36.99
CA GLN A 634 -7.68 -37.21 -37.65
C GLN A 634 -8.53 -35.98 -37.31
N GLU A 635 -9.86 -36.11 -37.22
CA GLU A 635 -10.74 -35.04 -36.72
C GLU A 635 -10.44 -34.70 -35.26
N ARG A 636 -10.26 -35.70 -34.39
CA ARG A 636 -9.87 -35.48 -32.99
C ARG A 636 -8.54 -34.74 -32.88
N ASP A 637 -7.54 -35.11 -33.67
CA ASP A 637 -6.21 -34.51 -33.61
C ASP A 637 -6.18 -33.11 -34.23
N ASN A 638 -6.95 -32.87 -35.29
CA ASN A 638 -7.22 -31.54 -35.83
C ASN A 638 -7.94 -30.65 -34.79
N VAL A 639 -9.00 -31.13 -34.14
CA VAL A 639 -9.71 -30.41 -33.06
C VAL A 639 -8.79 -30.16 -31.86
N ASN A 640 -7.94 -31.11 -31.49
CA ASN A 640 -6.92 -30.91 -30.45
C ASN A 640 -5.91 -29.82 -30.85
N SER A 641 -5.48 -29.77 -32.11
CA SER A 641 -4.58 -28.70 -32.60
C SER A 641 -5.25 -27.33 -32.53
N LEU A 642 -6.53 -27.25 -32.93
CA LEU A 642 -7.32 -26.02 -32.91
C LEU A 642 -7.61 -25.56 -31.48
N LEU A 643 -7.89 -26.49 -30.57
CA LEU A 643 -8.03 -26.24 -29.13
C LEU A 643 -6.73 -25.71 -28.53
N ASN A 644 -5.58 -26.30 -28.87
CA ASN A 644 -4.27 -25.82 -28.42
C ASN A 644 -3.94 -24.42 -28.98
N GLN A 645 -4.35 -24.10 -30.21
CA GLN A 645 -4.22 -22.75 -30.79
C GLN A 645 -5.12 -21.73 -30.04
N VAL A 646 -6.41 -22.03 -29.86
CA VAL A 646 -7.35 -21.18 -29.12
C VAL A 646 -6.94 -21.00 -27.66
N GLN A 647 -6.27 -21.98 -27.05
CA GLN A 647 -5.73 -21.87 -25.70
C GLN A 647 -4.40 -21.11 -25.61
N GLN A 648 -3.71 -20.72 -26.70
CA GLN A 648 -2.40 -20.04 -26.59
C GLN A 648 -2.42 -18.76 -25.73
N PRO A 649 -3.40 -17.83 -25.85
CA PRO A 649 -3.45 -16.64 -24.99
C PRO A 649 -3.68 -17.00 -23.52
N TYR A 650 -4.54 -17.99 -23.25
CA TYR A 650 -4.81 -18.47 -21.89
C TYR A 650 -3.62 -19.20 -21.29
N ARG A 651 -2.86 -19.95 -22.10
CA ARG A 651 -1.66 -20.67 -21.66
C ARG A 651 -0.51 -19.71 -21.38
N TYR A 652 -0.26 -18.74 -22.26
CA TYR A 652 0.66 -17.63 -21.97
C TYR A 652 0.24 -16.84 -20.73
N LEU A 653 -1.06 -16.63 -20.49
CA LEU A 653 -1.55 -15.97 -19.28
C LEU A 653 -1.32 -16.83 -18.03
N ILE A 654 -1.59 -18.13 -18.07
CA ILE A 654 -1.35 -19.07 -16.97
C ILE A 654 0.15 -19.16 -16.66
N ASP A 655 0.99 -19.34 -17.68
CA ASP A 655 2.45 -19.42 -17.54
C ASP A 655 3.02 -18.08 -17.02
N SER A 656 2.46 -16.94 -17.47
CA SER A 656 2.79 -15.60 -16.96
C SER A 656 2.32 -15.36 -15.52
N VAL A 657 1.19 -15.95 -15.11
CA VAL A 657 0.74 -15.93 -13.71
C VAL A 657 1.66 -16.78 -12.85
N GLN A 658 2.01 -18.01 -13.27
CA GLN A 658 2.97 -18.87 -12.56
C GLN A 658 4.37 -18.24 -12.46
N GLN A 659 4.82 -17.49 -13.48
CA GLN A 659 6.05 -16.70 -13.42
C GLN A 659 5.94 -15.53 -12.42
N ARG A 660 4.80 -14.85 -12.31
CA ARG A 660 4.59 -13.85 -11.25
C ARG A 660 4.51 -14.48 -9.87
N ASP A 661 3.81 -15.60 -9.72
CA ASP A 661 3.66 -16.28 -8.43
C ASP A 661 5.01 -16.81 -7.90
N SER A 662 5.86 -17.34 -8.77
CA SER A 662 7.24 -17.72 -8.40
C SER A 662 8.13 -16.52 -8.09
N GLN A 663 7.98 -15.39 -8.80
CA GLN A 663 8.64 -14.13 -8.42
C GLN A 663 8.14 -13.60 -7.05
N ILE A 664 6.83 -13.70 -6.78
CA ILE A 664 6.21 -13.32 -5.50
C ILE A 664 6.70 -14.22 -4.37
N LEU A 665 6.90 -15.52 -4.60
CA LEU A 665 7.51 -16.43 -3.63
C LEU A 665 8.97 -16.04 -3.33
N LEU A 666 9.80 -15.82 -4.35
CA LEU A 666 11.18 -15.36 -4.18
C LEU A 666 11.27 -14.00 -3.47
N GLN A 667 10.35 -13.09 -3.74
CA GLN A 667 10.26 -11.81 -3.03
C GLN A 667 9.82 -11.99 -1.56
N LYS A 668 8.87 -12.88 -1.28
CA LYS A 668 8.47 -13.22 0.10
C LYS A 668 9.61 -13.87 0.89
N GLU A 669 10.39 -14.76 0.27
CA GLU A 669 11.60 -15.34 0.88
C GLU A 669 12.67 -14.27 1.13
N ARG A 670 12.89 -13.34 0.18
CA ARG A 670 13.80 -12.20 0.35
C ARG A 670 13.36 -11.29 1.51
N ILE A 671 12.07 -11.00 1.63
CA ILE A 671 11.49 -10.21 2.73
C ILE A 671 11.68 -10.95 4.06
N ALA A 672 11.30 -12.23 4.14
CA ALA A 672 11.46 -13.04 5.34
C ALA A 672 12.93 -13.24 5.76
N GLN A 673 13.89 -13.13 4.83
CA GLN A 673 15.31 -13.10 5.17
C GLN A 673 15.74 -11.72 5.69
N LEU A 674 15.37 -10.63 5.02
CA LEU A 674 15.65 -9.27 5.49
C LEU A 674 15.01 -8.99 6.87
N GLU A 675 13.84 -9.54 7.15
CA GLU A 675 13.21 -9.49 8.48
C GLU A 675 14.07 -10.20 9.54
N LYS A 676 14.60 -11.40 9.26
CA LYS A 676 15.55 -12.08 10.16
C LYS A 676 16.80 -11.22 10.38
N ASP A 677 17.40 -10.71 9.31
CA ASP A 677 18.61 -9.89 9.36
C ASP A 677 18.37 -8.63 10.21
N VAL A 678 17.20 -7.98 10.08
CA VAL A 678 16.77 -6.88 10.95
C VAL A 678 16.55 -7.32 12.41
N THR A 679 16.08 -8.54 12.69
CA THR A 679 16.04 -9.04 14.09
C THR A 679 17.43 -9.35 14.66
N VAL A 680 18.40 -9.77 13.83
CA VAL A 680 19.79 -10.00 14.25
C VAL A 680 20.47 -8.66 14.54
N LEU A 681 20.41 -7.71 13.61
CA LEU A 681 20.96 -6.35 13.79
C LEU A 681 20.32 -5.62 14.99
N ASN A 682 19.04 -5.86 15.30
CA ASN A 682 18.44 -5.32 16.53
C ASN A 682 18.96 -6.01 17.80
N LYS A 683 19.23 -7.32 17.79
CA LYS A 683 19.88 -8.02 18.92
C LYS A 683 21.28 -7.49 19.15
N GLU A 684 22.08 -7.36 18.09
CA GLU A 684 23.43 -6.77 18.14
C GLU A 684 23.40 -5.32 18.62
N LYS A 685 22.46 -4.51 18.14
CA LYS A 685 22.24 -3.15 18.66
C LYS A 685 21.90 -3.16 20.14
N THR A 686 21.11 -4.11 20.63
CA THR A 686 20.82 -4.22 22.08
C THR A 686 22.02 -4.70 22.90
N SER A 687 22.84 -5.64 22.40
CA SER A 687 24.05 -6.06 23.12
C SER A 687 25.12 -4.97 23.11
N LEU A 688 25.32 -4.25 22.01
CA LEU A 688 26.23 -3.09 21.94
C LEU A 688 25.79 -1.93 22.83
N LEU A 689 24.48 -1.63 22.90
CA LEU A 689 23.95 -0.67 23.88
C LEU A 689 24.20 -1.12 25.33
N HIS A 690 24.15 -2.43 25.58
CA HIS A 690 24.37 -2.97 26.91
C HIS A 690 25.85 -2.98 27.30
N ILE A 691 26.75 -3.38 26.41
CA ILE A 691 28.21 -3.28 26.58
C ILE A 691 28.61 -1.81 26.79
N LYS A 692 28.02 -0.87 26.04
CA LYS A 692 28.25 0.58 26.26
C LYS A 692 27.84 1.04 27.66
N ASN A 693 26.65 0.65 28.12
CA ASN A 693 26.17 1.01 29.45
C ASN A 693 27.03 0.37 30.55
N GLN A 694 27.55 -0.82 30.28
CA GLN A 694 28.45 -1.52 31.19
C GLN A 694 29.82 -0.84 31.27
N MET A 695 30.43 -0.51 30.13
CA MET A 695 31.66 0.30 30.08
C MET A 695 31.49 1.65 30.79
N ALA A 696 30.31 2.27 30.72
CA ALA A 696 30.01 3.49 31.49
C ALA A 696 30.03 3.22 33.01
N ALA A 697 29.41 2.13 33.47
CA ALA A 697 29.44 1.72 34.87
C ALA A 697 30.85 1.30 35.36
N ASP A 698 31.68 0.72 34.48
CA ASP A 698 33.08 0.41 34.79
C ASP A 698 33.95 1.67 34.84
N LEU A 699 33.70 2.65 33.96
CA LEU A 699 34.33 3.98 34.04
C LEU A 699 33.91 4.73 35.31
N GLU A 700 32.65 4.66 35.74
CA GLU A 700 32.21 5.20 37.03
C GLU A 700 32.93 4.49 38.20
N ARG A 701 33.09 3.16 38.17
CA ARG A 701 33.89 2.42 39.17
C ARG A 701 35.37 2.81 39.16
N LEU A 702 35.98 2.99 37.98
CA LEU A 702 37.38 3.43 37.85
C LEU A 702 37.58 4.88 38.30
N LEU A 703 36.61 5.76 38.05
CA LEU A 703 36.62 7.13 38.59
C LEU A 703 36.53 7.10 40.12
N ASN A 704 35.60 6.32 40.69
CA ASN A 704 35.49 6.15 42.14
C ASN A 704 36.78 5.57 42.75
N HIS A 705 37.40 4.56 42.12
CA HIS A 705 38.72 4.06 42.54
C HIS A 705 39.83 5.11 42.37
N SER A 706 39.75 6.02 41.39
CA SER A 706 40.68 7.14 41.25
C SER A 706 40.50 8.19 42.35
N GLU A 707 39.26 8.40 42.83
CA GLU A 707 38.94 9.25 43.99
C GLU A 707 39.39 8.59 45.30
N GLU A 708 39.18 7.28 45.47
CA GLU A 708 39.72 6.50 46.60
C GLU A 708 41.26 6.50 46.61
N LEU A 709 41.91 6.39 45.45
CA LEU A 709 43.36 6.55 45.29
C LEU A 709 43.82 8.00 45.50
N ALA A 710 42.99 9.00 45.20
CA ALA A 710 43.27 10.40 45.55
C ALA A 710 43.18 10.62 47.06
N VAL A 711 42.20 10.01 47.74
CA VAL A 711 42.09 10.01 49.21
C VAL A 711 43.26 9.25 49.85
N MET A 712 43.67 8.10 49.31
CA MET A 712 44.88 7.40 49.78
C MET A 712 46.16 8.18 49.50
N LYS A 713 46.27 8.90 48.37
CA LYS A 713 47.36 9.87 48.15
C LYS A 713 47.32 11.00 49.15
N GLN A 714 46.15 11.53 49.49
CA GLN A 714 45.99 12.57 50.52
C GLN A 714 46.41 12.06 51.91
N MET A 715 46.09 10.80 52.25
CA MET A 715 46.61 10.15 53.46
C MET A 715 48.13 9.95 53.40
N LEU A 716 48.69 9.49 52.28
CA LEU A 716 50.14 9.35 52.11
C LEU A 716 50.87 10.71 52.17
N ILE A 717 50.28 11.78 51.66
CA ILE A 717 50.79 13.15 51.79
C ILE A 717 50.71 13.61 53.26
N SER A 718 49.64 13.26 53.99
CA SER A 718 49.56 13.51 55.44
C SER A 718 50.61 12.74 56.26
N LEU A 719 51.07 11.59 55.75
CA LEU A 719 52.14 10.78 56.36
C LEU A 719 53.55 11.23 55.96
N HIS A 720 53.75 11.78 54.76
CA HIS A 720 55.03 12.35 54.31
C HIS A 720 55.25 13.80 54.78
N GLY A 721 54.29 14.38 55.48
CA GLY A 721 54.29 15.79 55.92
C GLY A 721 55.00 16.09 57.24
N LYS A 722 56.19 15.53 57.55
CA LYS A 722 57.01 16.00 58.68
C LYS A 722 58.51 15.62 58.63
N PRO A 723 59.44 16.58 58.74
CA PRO A 723 60.87 16.31 58.94
C PRO A 723 61.24 16.06 60.41
N GLN A 724 62.47 15.54 60.57
CA GLN A 724 63.35 15.37 61.74
C GLN A 724 63.04 16.24 62.99
N GLY A 725 63.20 15.75 64.24
CA GLY A 725 63.60 14.40 64.70
C GLY A 725 64.05 14.38 66.19
N GLN A 726 64.33 13.18 66.72
CA GLN A 726 64.79 12.88 68.10
C GLN A 726 63.72 13.13 69.22
N SER A 727 63.62 12.36 70.32
CA SER A 727 64.39 11.19 70.81
C SER A 727 63.51 10.12 71.54
N LEU A 728 64.11 8.98 71.88
CA LEU A 728 63.57 7.78 72.58
C LEU A 728 63.29 8.02 74.08
N PRO A 729 62.54 7.16 74.86
CA PRO A 729 62.60 5.68 74.81
C PRO A 729 61.36 4.79 75.14
N GLN A 730 61.44 3.55 74.63
CA GLN A 730 61.04 2.23 75.18
C GLN A 730 59.99 2.09 76.32
N LYS A 731 59.01 1.18 76.13
CA LYS A 731 59.01 -0.21 76.69
C LYS A 731 57.81 -1.08 76.25
N GLN A 732 58.09 -2.37 76.00
CA GLN A 732 57.38 -3.63 76.40
C GLN A 732 55.82 -3.69 76.44
N ASN A 733 55.12 -4.79 76.14
CA ASN A 733 55.50 -6.20 75.87
C ASN A 733 54.37 -7.00 75.16
N LYS A 734 54.75 -7.99 74.33
CA LYS A 734 54.14 -9.33 74.06
C LYS A 734 52.62 -9.58 74.30
N ASN A 735 51.93 -10.19 73.33
CA ASN A 735 51.71 -11.66 73.31
C ASN A 735 51.00 -12.23 72.04
N LEU A 736 51.21 -13.53 71.84
CA LEU A 736 50.56 -14.48 70.91
C LEU A 736 49.68 -15.46 71.74
N PRO A 737 49.06 -16.54 71.21
CA PRO A 737 48.41 -16.79 69.90
C PRO A 737 47.02 -17.50 70.05
N SER A 738 46.35 -17.87 68.95
CA SER A 738 45.94 -19.30 68.68
C SER A 738 45.14 -19.49 67.36
N LYS A 739 45.17 -20.73 66.86
CA LYS A 739 44.47 -21.35 65.71
C LYS A 739 43.51 -22.44 66.27
N PRO A 740 42.70 -23.23 65.51
CA PRO A 740 42.75 -23.61 64.08
C PRO A 740 41.35 -23.48 63.38
N THR A 741 40.83 -24.25 62.40
CA THR A 741 41.18 -25.55 61.75
C THR A 741 40.45 -25.75 60.40
N LEU A 742 41.04 -26.54 59.48
CA LEU A 742 40.43 -27.32 58.37
C LEU A 742 39.74 -26.55 57.20
N SER A 743 39.88 -26.95 55.92
CA SER A 743 40.77 -27.95 55.29
C SER A 743 40.79 -27.86 53.74
N SER A 744 41.96 -28.17 53.12
CA SER A 744 42.20 -28.70 51.75
C SER A 744 41.50 -28.03 50.53
N ALA A 745 42.14 -27.41 49.54
CA ALA A 745 43.22 -27.86 48.62
C ALA A 745 42.80 -28.97 47.63
N ALA A 746 43.21 -29.00 46.34
CA ALA A 746 43.84 -28.01 45.43
C ALA A 746 44.00 -28.61 44.01
N HIS A 747 44.06 -27.81 42.91
CA HIS A 747 44.97 -28.04 41.77
C HIS A 747 45.04 -26.87 40.74
N LEU A 748 46.01 -26.99 39.81
CA LEU A 748 46.45 -26.11 38.71
C LEU A 748 46.20 -26.78 37.33
N PRO A 749 46.40 -26.14 36.15
CA PRO A 749 46.31 -24.71 35.76
C PRO A 749 45.66 -24.48 34.35
N LEU A 750 45.89 -23.28 33.78
CA LEU A 750 45.99 -22.90 32.35
C LEU A 750 44.80 -22.22 31.62
N GLU A 751 45.06 -20.95 31.28
CA GLU A 751 44.75 -20.24 30.01
C GLU A 751 43.36 -19.66 29.65
N HIS A 752 43.45 -18.52 28.94
CA HIS A 752 42.44 -17.70 28.26
C HIS A 752 41.41 -16.92 29.11
N GLU A 753 41.89 -15.73 29.49
CA GLU A 753 41.27 -14.41 29.73
C GLU A 753 39.75 -14.19 29.49
N GLU A 754 39.16 -13.44 30.43
CA GLU A 754 38.28 -12.24 30.29
C GLU A 754 37.30 -12.15 29.09
N GLY A 755 36.01 -11.81 29.22
CA GLY A 755 35.12 -11.39 30.32
C GLY A 755 33.68 -11.37 29.75
N ASP A 756 32.57 -11.38 30.50
CA ASP A 756 32.08 -10.35 31.44
C ASP A 756 32.32 -8.90 30.93
N VAL A 757 31.36 -7.97 30.97
CA VAL A 757 30.22 -7.85 31.89
C VAL A 757 28.92 -7.42 31.17
N PHE A 758 27.75 -7.59 31.80
CA PHE A 758 26.43 -7.19 31.27
C PHE A 758 25.57 -6.38 32.28
N ALA A 759 25.72 -5.04 32.39
CA ALA A 759 24.78 -4.13 33.08
C ALA A 759 24.63 -2.75 32.38
N PRO A 760 23.81 -1.78 32.87
CA PRO A 760 22.37 -1.88 33.15
C PRO A 760 21.55 -0.78 32.40
N LYS A 761 20.31 -0.49 32.86
CA LYS A 761 19.49 0.67 32.47
C LYS A 761 19.52 1.77 33.56
N PRO A 762 19.27 3.04 33.22
CA PRO A 762 19.35 4.16 34.17
C PRO A 762 18.16 4.25 35.13
N THR A 763 18.39 4.85 36.29
CA THR A 763 17.39 5.18 37.33
C THR A 763 17.11 6.69 37.38
N LEU A 764 15.94 7.07 37.91
CA LEU A 764 15.61 8.46 38.26
C LEU A 764 14.72 8.52 39.51
N PHE A 765 14.99 9.54 40.34
CA PHE A 765 14.18 10.06 41.46
C PHE A 765 13.69 9.08 42.55
N THR A 766 14.40 9.10 43.67
CA THR A 766 13.77 9.16 45.00
C THR A 766 13.96 10.58 45.56
N ASN A 767 12.90 11.15 46.14
CA ASN A 767 12.94 12.39 46.91
C ASN A 767 12.40 12.08 48.30
N GLU A 768 13.22 12.27 49.34
CA GLU A 768 12.76 12.35 50.73
C GLU A 768 13.20 13.69 51.34
N GLY A 769 12.41 14.33 52.21
CA GLY A 769 11.13 13.87 52.74
C GLY A 769 10.38 14.90 53.60
N PRO A 770 9.39 14.45 54.39
CA PRO A 770 8.71 15.22 55.43
C PRO A 770 9.57 15.25 56.73
N PRO A 771 9.14 15.83 57.88
CA PRO A 771 7.83 16.40 58.26
C PRO A 771 7.98 17.85 58.82
N GLN A 772 7.10 18.49 59.61
CA GLN A 772 5.89 18.13 60.37
C GLN A 772 5.08 19.42 60.70
N TRP A 773 3.84 19.30 61.21
CA TRP A 773 2.98 20.29 61.95
C TRP A 773 2.87 21.76 61.41
N LEU A 774 1.71 22.44 61.32
CA LEU A 774 0.47 22.32 62.10
C LEU A 774 -0.74 23.08 61.48
N LYS A 775 -1.93 22.43 61.37
CA LYS A 775 -3.31 23.00 61.26
C LYS A 775 -3.69 23.86 60.01
N LYS A 776 -4.98 23.99 59.62
CA LYS A 776 -6.12 23.03 59.54
C LYS A 776 -7.35 23.65 58.82
N ALA A 777 -7.95 22.90 57.89
CA ALA A 777 -9.34 23.03 57.39
C ALA A 777 -9.70 24.32 56.60
N LYS A 778 -10.80 24.41 55.82
CA LYS A 778 -11.97 23.53 55.59
C LYS A 778 -12.38 23.53 54.10
N GLN A 779 -12.89 22.37 53.60
CA GLN A 779 -13.99 22.21 52.61
C GLN A 779 -13.84 22.87 51.21
N LYS A 780 -14.44 22.40 50.10
CA LYS A 780 -15.64 21.56 49.90
C LYS A 780 -15.69 20.94 48.47
N LYS A 781 -16.16 19.69 48.35
CA LYS A 781 -16.82 19.04 47.20
C LYS A 781 -16.45 19.40 45.75
N ALA A 782 -15.85 18.41 45.06
CA ALA A 782 -16.38 17.83 43.81
C ALA A 782 -17.30 16.63 44.21
N ALA A 783 -18.31 16.15 43.46
CA ALA A 783 -18.88 16.59 42.18
C ALA A 783 -17.87 16.71 41.03
#